data_AF-A0A0G4MJF5-F1
#
_entry.id   AF-A0A0G4MJF5-F1
#
_cell.length_a   1.000
_cell.length_b   1.000
_cell.length_c   1.000
_cell.angle_alpha   90.00
_cell.angle_beta   90.00
_cell.angle_gamma   90.00
#
_symmetry.space_group_name_H-M   'P 1'
#
loop_
_entity.id
_entity.type
_entity.pdbx_description
1 polymer ?
#
loop_
_entity_poly.entity_id
_entity_poly.type
_entity_poly.pdbx_seq_one_letter_code
_entity_poly.pdbx_strand_id
1 'polypeptide(L)'
;MASESASIPSAKKAPSAPRTATEDLPVTVKVLYEGVNQRFGFVLRDVGASTLETKIREFLKIPVNVPVLLERYSDSAAAYVVLDPSNTSVYKQLYRAAKAKQKLKLRVTVQRLPERTPPRSVTVEDCPETSTTLATVPSPAPQPEAYKPPVPPKLPTVFDVLRATEPKTETKNEAPKHQLPMTDLVDDFETSLLASLMQRHANLSDIDHKEPVSNPEAPAAPEHDDPSSGFYYRTASGQRLLTRTRPFAASPSSSCLPTRRTFAVAHDIDQLDAAIRPSLPKSIKPDTYRKLHDKLIQVRHALGNRPLTLAEKILYSHLDNVDQSLLTNTSNGRDIRGSANLKLNPDRVNMQDASAQMALLQFMSCNLTQAAIPASIHCDHLIVGEKGADLDLTEGINMNKEVFDFLESAARKYGMDFWPPGAGIIHQTVLEVYALPGLMMLGTDSHSPNAGGLSTITIGVGGADAVEALVGAPWELKAPRILGVKLTGQLSGWASPKDIILALAGKLTVRGGTGYILEYFGEGVETLSATGMATCCNMGAEVGATTSIFPYTKASERYLLQTRREAQHRAIESFRTWGDFDFRADQGAQYDEVIEINLSELEPHINGPFTPDLSTPLSSFGETVAQEDWPTTLSAGLIGSCTNSSYEDMTRVESLVTQAEKAGLRPKAPFYITPGSEQIRATLERDGTLQTLEGAGGIVLSNACGPCIGQWKRQDDIAKGTPNAILTSYNRNFRGRNDGNPGTMNFLASPEIVTAMAYAGSTTFNPITDELKTPDGKSFRFEPPQGLEGPRTPFDSGVKGLQSLSPDGPSPAVDIAISPSSERLAFLEPFEAFPEGDLEGLKVLVKVTGKCTTDTISAAGPWLKYKGHLPNISANTLNTAVNAATGEVNVAYDLDGSRHTIPDLAFRWKAAGQPWLVVAEHNYGEGSAREHAALQPRFLGARVVLTKSFARIHETNLKKQGVVPLTFANEADYDLIDAGDEVSTVGLYEMLQNGGKGDVQLRVKKAAGGEEVLIKTKHAVSEDQAGFILAGSALSMLSKRAHAAREHAALQPRFLGARVVLTKSFARIHETNLKKQGVVPLTFANEADYDLIDAGDEVSTVGLYEMLQNGGKGDVQLRVKKAAGGEEVLIKTKHAVSEDQAGFILAGSALSMLAKRAHA
;
A
#
# COMPACT_ATOMS: atom_id res chain seq x y z
N MET A 1 -4.09 25.11 -60.50
CA MET A 1 -4.27 26.54 -60.80
C MET A 1 -4.47 27.21 -59.44
N ALA A 2 -3.68 28.19 -59.01
CA ALA A 2 -3.39 29.48 -59.64
C ALA A 2 -4.68 30.34 -59.74
N SER A 3 -4.70 31.61 -59.33
CA SER A 3 -3.61 32.53 -58.95
C SER A 3 -3.99 33.36 -57.68
N GLU A 4 -3.03 33.84 -56.90
CA GLU A 4 -2.52 35.23 -56.93
C GLU A 4 -3.63 36.29 -56.99
N SER A 5 -3.86 37.06 -55.93
CA SER A 5 -3.12 38.27 -55.48
C SER A 5 -3.54 39.56 -56.18
N ALA A 6 -3.93 40.56 -55.39
CA ALA A 6 -3.87 41.98 -55.70
C ALA A 6 -3.83 42.75 -54.37
N SER A 7 -3.13 43.88 -54.32
CA SER A 7 -2.97 44.69 -53.10
C SER A 7 -2.68 46.15 -53.48
N ILE A 8 -2.76 47.08 -52.49
CA ILE A 8 -2.33 48.50 -52.61
C ILE A 8 -3.29 49.32 -53.54
N PRO A 9 -3.38 50.68 -53.51
CA PRO A 9 -2.87 51.74 -52.62
C PRO A 9 -3.99 52.41 -51.78
N SER A 10 -3.89 53.63 -51.24
CA SER A 10 -2.89 54.26 -50.33
C SER A 10 -3.26 55.75 -50.11
N ALA A 11 -3.16 56.30 -48.89
CA ALA A 11 -3.43 57.71 -48.59
C ALA A 11 -2.72 58.22 -47.31
N LYS A 12 -2.55 59.54 -47.16
CA LYS A 12 -1.71 60.20 -46.13
C LYS A 12 -2.37 60.22 -44.73
N LYS A 13 -1.63 59.85 -43.66
CA LYS A 13 -2.06 60.00 -42.25
C LYS A 13 -0.89 59.99 -41.23
N ALA A 14 -1.25 60.16 -39.96
CA ALA A 14 -0.48 60.34 -38.71
C ALA A 14 0.87 59.59 -38.52
N PRO A 15 1.77 60.09 -37.64
CA PRO A 15 3.02 59.42 -37.29
C PRO A 15 2.77 58.10 -36.54
N SER A 16 3.43 57.03 -36.98
CA SER A 16 3.21 55.67 -36.48
C SER A 16 4.08 55.32 -35.27
N ALA A 17 3.45 54.89 -34.16
CA ALA A 17 4.14 54.17 -33.10
C ALA A 17 4.57 52.76 -33.57
N PRO A 18 5.71 52.22 -33.11
CA PRO A 18 6.16 50.88 -33.47
C PRO A 18 5.29 49.80 -32.79
N ARG A 19 4.70 48.90 -33.58
CA ARG A 19 3.97 47.72 -33.05
C ARG A 19 4.94 46.71 -32.42
N THR A 20 4.62 46.26 -31.21
CA THR A 20 5.26 45.13 -30.52
C THR A 20 4.87 43.80 -31.18
N ALA A 21 5.56 43.45 -32.28
CA ALA A 21 5.30 42.25 -33.09
C ALA A 21 5.44 40.89 -32.36
N THR A 22 5.71 40.89 -31.05
CA THR A 22 5.80 39.71 -30.19
C THR A 22 4.52 39.37 -29.43
N GLU A 23 3.50 40.24 -29.41
CA GLU A 23 2.32 40.06 -28.52
C GLU A 23 1.08 39.52 -29.25
N ASP A 24 0.95 39.79 -30.55
CA ASP A 24 -0.01 39.13 -31.47
C ASP A 24 0.51 37.77 -31.99
N LEU A 25 1.49 37.16 -31.30
CA LEU A 25 2.06 35.86 -31.68
C LEU A 25 0.98 34.77 -31.53
N PRO A 26 0.61 34.02 -32.59
CA PRO A 26 -0.42 33.00 -32.48
C PRO A 26 0.08 31.79 -31.67
N VAL A 27 -0.69 31.42 -30.65
CA VAL A 27 -0.45 30.30 -29.74
C VAL A 27 -1.59 29.31 -29.89
N THR A 28 -1.29 28.14 -30.46
CA THR A 28 -2.26 27.03 -30.47
C THR A 28 -2.28 26.37 -29.11
N VAL A 29 -3.41 26.49 -28.41
CA VAL A 29 -3.65 25.81 -27.13
C VAL A 29 -4.61 24.65 -27.37
N LYS A 30 -4.21 23.44 -26.97
CA LYS A 30 -5.10 22.28 -26.90
C LYS A 30 -5.85 22.34 -25.57
N VAL A 31 -7.17 22.20 -25.59
CA VAL A 31 -8.03 22.29 -24.40
C VAL A 31 -8.90 21.04 -24.33
N LEU A 32 -8.69 20.23 -23.28
CA LEU A 32 -9.53 19.09 -22.94
C LEU A 32 -10.73 19.59 -22.13
N TYR A 33 -11.94 19.46 -22.66
CA TYR A 33 -13.19 19.87 -22.02
C TYR A 33 -14.25 18.79 -22.21
N GLU A 34 -14.87 18.35 -21.12
CA GLU A 34 -15.87 17.25 -21.11
C GLU A 34 -15.39 15.98 -21.85
N GLY A 35 -14.11 15.65 -21.70
CA GLY A 35 -13.44 14.52 -22.40
C GLY A 35 -13.00 14.81 -23.83
N VAL A 36 -13.51 15.88 -24.46
CA VAL A 36 -13.22 16.22 -25.85
C VAL A 36 -12.00 17.15 -25.97
N ASN A 37 -11.07 16.77 -26.84
CA ASN A 37 -9.83 17.50 -27.13
C ASN A 37 -10.03 18.56 -28.22
N GLN A 38 -10.20 19.83 -27.83
CA GLN A 38 -10.40 20.96 -28.74
C GLN A 38 -9.06 21.72 -28.96
N ARG A 39 -8.93 22.46 -30.07
CA ARG A 39 -7.74 23.27 -30.38
C ARG A 39 -8.17 24.71 -30.69
N PHE A 40 -7.68 25.68 -29.92
CA PHE A 40 -8.02 27.09 -30.08
C PHE A 40 -6.76 27.93 -30.37
N GLY A 41 -6.93 28.97 -31.19
CA GLY A 41 -5.89 29.96 -31.47
C GLY A 41 -6.02 31.15 -30.52
N PHE A 42 -5.07 31.30 -29.60
CA PHE A 42 -4.90 32.47 -28.76
C PHE A 42 -3.87 33.41 -29.39
N VAL A 43 -3.91 34.71 -29.09
CA VAL A 43 -2.72 35.56 -29.20
C VAL A 43 -1.95 35.51 -27.88
N LEU A 44 -0.62 35.69 -27.92
CA LEU A 44 0.24 35.47 -26.76
C LEU A 44 -0.18 36.27 -25.51
N ARG A 45 -0.70 37.50 -25.67
CA ARG A 45 -1.25 38.32 -24.56
C ARG A 45 -2.45 37.70 -23.82
N ASP A 46 -3.19 36.80 -24.46
CA ASP A 46 -4.35 36.14 -23.87
C ASP A 46 -3.93 34.97 -22.95
N VAL A 47 -2.64 34.57 -22.96
CA VAL A 47 -2.07 33.52 -22.11
C VAL A 47 -1.63 34.10 -20.75
N GLY A 48 -2.52 34.87 -20.11
CA GLY A 48 -2.28 35.59 -18.85
C GLY A 48 -3.29 35.23 -17.75
N ALA A 49 -2.92 35.51 -16.49
CA ALA A 49 -3.72 35.13 -15.31
C ALA A 49 -5.14 35.71 -15.30
N SER A 50 -5.32 36.92 -15.82
CA SER A 50 -6.62 37.63 -15.90
C SER A 50 -7.36 37.45 -17.23
N THR A 51 -6.76 36.80 -18.23
CA THR A 51 -7.28 36.75 -19.61
C THR A 51 -7.56 35.33 -20.10
N LEU A 52 -6.77 34.35 -19.67
CA LEU A 52 -6.82 32.99 -20.20
C LEU A 52 -8.15 32.29 -19.89
N GLU A 53 -8.61 32.33 -18.63
CA GLU A 53 -9.88 31.70 -18.24
C GLU A 53 -11.06 32.34 -18.98
N THR A 54 -11.11 33.67 -19.06
CA THR A 54 -12.14 34.43 -19.78
C THR A 54 -12.21 34.02 -21.25
N LYS A 55 -11.06 33.94 -21.92
CA LYS A 55 -10.98 33.53 -23.34
C LYS A 55 -11.36 32.06 -23.54
N ILE A 56 -10.99 31.18 -22.61
CA ILE A 56 -11.42 29.76 -22.63
C ILE A 56 -12.94 29.64 -22.43
N ARG A 57 -13.53 30.43 -21.52
CA ARG A 57 -14.98 30.50 -21.32
C ARG A 57 -15.71 31.02 -22.55
N GLU A 58 -15.19 32.05 -23.23
CA GLU A 58 -15.71 32.51 -24.52
C GLU A 58 -15.68 31.40 -25.59
N PHE A 59 -14.54 30.73 -25.78
CA PHE A 59 -14.36 29.68 -26.77
C PHE A 59 -15.26 28.45 -26.52
N LEU A 60 -15.37 28.01 -25.25
CA LEU A 60 -16.20 26.87 -24.84
C LEU A 60 -17.66 27.24 -24.54
N LYS A 61 -18.03 28.52 -24.64
CA LYS A 61 -19.36 29.08 -24.30
C LYS A 61 -19.82 28.80 -22.86
N ILE A 62 -18.89 28.70 -21.92
CA ILE A 62 -19.18 28.42 -20.51
C ILE A 62 -19.65 29.72 -19.83
N PRO A 63 -20.85 29.76 -19.21
CA PRO A 63 -21.34 30.94 -18.49
C PRO A 63 -20.40 31.36 -17.35
N VAL A 64 -20.22 32.66 -17.14
CA VAL A 64 -19.27 33.22 -16.15
C VAL A 64 -19.62 32.82 -14.71
N ASN A 65 -20.91 32.60 -14.41
CA ASN A 65 -21.41 32.16 -13.11
C ASN A 65 -21.23 30.66 -12.83
N VAL A 66 -20.74 29.87 -13.79
CA VAL A 66 -20.37 28.47 -13.58
C VAL A 66 -18.90 28.42 -13.14
N PRO A 67 -18.56 27.88 -11.95
CA PRO A 67 -17.17 27.72 -11.56
C PRO A 67 -16.50 26.64 -12.42
N VAL A 68 -15.25 26.90 -12.81
CA VAL A 68 -14.42 25.95 -13.57
C VAL A 68 -13.09 25.76 -12.86
N LEU A 69 -12.61 24.53 -12.84
CA LEU A 69 -11.22 24.23 -12.55
C LEU A 69 -10.44 24.34 -13.86
N LEU A 70 -9.49 25.27 -13.92
CA LEU A 70 -8.56 25.41 -15.03
C LEU A 70 -7.26 24.69 -14.67
N GLU A 71 -6.74 23.84 -15.56
CA GLU A 71 -5.51 23.09 -15.32
C GLU A 71 -4.60 23.13 -16.54
N ARG A 72 -3.27 23.16 -16.34
CA ARG A 72 -2.28 22.95 -17.42
C ARG A 72 -1.69 21.56 -17.32
N TYR A 73 -1.43 20.91 -18.47
CA TYR A 73 -0.52 19.79 -18.48
C TYR A 73 0.90 20.26 -18.10
N SER A 74 1.66 19.40 -17.43
CA SER A 74 3.07 19.67 -17.13
C SER A 74 3.90 18.46 -17.49
N ASP A 75 4.76 18.58 -18.50
CA ASP A 75 5.60 17.48 -18.99
C ASP A 75 6.52 16.92 -17.90
N SER A 76 6.96 17.77 -16.96
CA SER A 76 7.72 17.39 -15.76
C SER A 76 6.92 16.66 -14.68
N ALA A 77 5.59 16.77 -14.68
CA ALA A 77 4.70 16.10 -13.72
C ALA A 77 3.97 14.88 -14.32
N ALA A 78 4.00 14.74 -15.65
CA ALA A 78 3.23 13.78 -16.46
C ALA A 78 1.70 13.82 -16.23
N ALA A 79 1.19 14.93 -15.72
CA ALA A 79 -0.20 15.10 -15.28
C ALA A 79 -0.69 16.53 -15.54
N TYR A 80 -1.99 16.74 -15.35
CA TYR A 80 -2.59 18.07 -15.25
C TYR A 80 -2.37 18.66 -13.85
N VAL A 81 -2.21 19.99 -13.81
CA VAL A 81 -1.88 20.78 -12.62
C VAL A 81 -2.74 22.04 -12.64
N VAL A 82 -3.47 22.29 -11.56
CA VAL A 82 -4.37 23.45 -11.41
C VAL A 82 -3.62 24.77 -11.68
N LEU A 83 -4.21 25.60 -12.53
CA LEU A 83 -3.83 26.98 -12.78
C LEU A 83 -4.52 27.88 -11.76
N ASP A 84 -3.90 28.04 -10.59
CA ASP A 84 -4.35 29.00 -9.59
C ASP A 84 -4.13 30.45 -10.10
N PRO A 85 -5.19 31.25 -10.31
CA PRO A 85 -5.06 32.62 -10.83
C PRO A 85 -4.32 33.58 -9.89
N SER A 86 -4.22 33.26 -8.59
CA SER A 86 -3.38 34.03 -7.65
C SER A 86 -1.89 33.78 -7.88
N ASN A 87 -1.52 32.59 -8.37
CA ASN A 87 -0.12 32.19 -8.57
C ASN A 87 0.41 32.69 -9.93
N THR A 88 0.75 33.98 -9.98
CA THR A 88 1.29 34.63 -11.19
C THR A 88 2.57 33.98 -11.74
N SER A 89 3.29 33.16 -10.96
CA SER A 89 4.48 32.44 -11.43
C SER A 89 4.13 31.38 -12.49
N VAL A 90 3.00 30.68 -12.33
CA VAL A 90 2.59 29.60 -13.24
C VAL A 90 2.16 30.18 -14.59
N TYR A 91 1.49 31.33 -14.60
CA TYR A 91 1.18 32.04 -15.84
C TYR A 91 2.43 32.64 -16.51
N LYS A 92 3.43 33.10 -15.74
CA LYS A 92 4.75 33.47 -16.30
C LYS A 92 5.45 32.27 -16.96
N GLN A 93 5.33 31.06 -16.41
CA GLN A 93 5.83 29.83 -17.05
C GLN A 93 5.02 29.50 -18.33
N LEU A 94 3.69 29.54 -18.26
CA LEU A 94 2.79 29.24 -19.38
C LEU A 94 3.00 30.22 -20.56
N TYR A 95 3.17 31.50 -20.28
CA TYR A 95 3.51 32.54 -21.25
C TYR A 95 4.91 32.35 -21.86
N ARG A 96 5.90 31.94 -21.07
CA ARG A 96 7.24 31.58 -21.59
C ARG A 96 7.18 30.36 -22.52
N ALA A 97 6.43 29.33 -22.16
CA ALA A 97 6.20 28.14 -22.99
C ALA A 97 5.49 28.48 -24.31
N ALA A 98 4.41 29.28 -24.24
CA ALA A 98 3.71 29.81 -25.41
C ALA A 98 4.63 30.64 -26.32
N LYS A 99 5.43 31.55 -25.76
CA LYS A 99 6.41 32.36 -26.51
C LYS A 99 7.51 31.50 -27.16
N ALA A 100 7.87 30.38 -26.52
CA ALA A 100 8.77 29.37 -27.07
C ALA A 100 8.10 28.40 -28.08
N LYS A 101 6.83 28.65 -28.46
CA LYS A 101 6.02 27.81 -29.37
C LYS A 101 5.84 26.36 -28.91
N GLN A 102 5.92 26.10 -27.60
CA GLN A 102 5.62 24.79 -27.04
C GLN A 102 4.11 24.48 -27.16
N LYS A 103 3.75 23.21 -27.39
CA LYS A 103 2.35 22.76 -27.48
C LYS A 103 1.68 22.90 -26.11
N LEU A 104 1.01 24.02 -25.82
CA LEU A 104 0.23 24.16 -24.60
C LEU A 104 -0.95 23.20 -24.61
N LYS A 105 -1.09 22.40 -23.54
CA LYS A 105 -2.28 21.62 -23.24
C LYS A 105 -2.89 22.09 -21.93
N LEU A 106 -4.19 22.34 -21.94
CA LEU A 106 -5.00 22.68 -20.78
C LEU A 106 -6.15 21.67 -20.62
N ARG A 107 -6.68 21.54 -19.40
CA ARG A 107 -7.91 20.81 -19.07
C ARG A 107 -8.85 21.79 -18.37
N VAL A 108 -10.14 21.68 -18.66
CA VAL A 108 -11.20 22.54 -18.13
C VAL A 108 -12.30 21.66 -17.58
N THR A 109 -12.53 21.73 -16.27
CA THR A 109 -13.51 20.91 -15.56
C THR A 109 -14.57 21.81 -14.94
N VAL A 110 -15.82 21.73 -15.42
CA VAL A 110 -16.94 22.46 -14.83
C VAL A 110 -17.26 21.89 -13.45
N GLN A 111 -17.18 22.72 -12.42
CA GLN A 111 -17.57 22.36 -11.07
C GLN A 111 -19.09 22.54 -10.92
N ARG A 112 -19.82 21.43 -10.77
CA ARG A 112 -21.26 21.49 -10.47
C ARG A 112 -21.45 21.84 -9.00
N LEU A 113 -21.76 23.11 -8.71
CA LEU A 113 -22.32 23.49 -7.42
C LEU A 113 -23.71 22.83 -7.27
N PRO A 114 -24.08 22.35 -6.06
CA PRO A 114 -25.44 21.89 -5.80
C PRO A 114 -26.44 23.04 -5.95
N GLU A 115 -27.58 22.79 -6.60
CA GLU A 115 -28.59 23.81 -6.87
C GLU A 115 -29.13 24.41 -5.56
N ARG A 116 -28.97 25.73 -5.39
CA ARG A 116 -29.57 26.49 -4.29
C ARG A 116 -30.80 27.24 -4.79
N THR A 117 -31.96 26.94 -4.21
CA THR A 117 -33.23 27.61 -4.50
C THR A 117 -33.13 29.12 -4.21
N PRO A 118 -33.44 30.01 -5.17
CA PRO A 118 -33.12 31.43 -5.05
C PRO A 118 -34.18 32.27 -4.31
N PRO A 119 -33.79 33.17 -3.38
CA PRO A 119 -34.61 34.30 -2.95
C PRO A 119 -34.55 35.48 -3.97
N ARG A 120 -35.40 36.49 -3.77
CA ARG A 120 -35.67 37.59 -4.74
C ARG A 120 -34.54 38.62 -4.93
N SER A 121 -34.60 39.31 -6.06
CA SER A 121 -33.64 40.30 -6.57
C SER A 121 -33.95 41.77 -6.24
N VAL A 122 -32.89 42.60 -6.19
CA VAL A 122 -32.87 44.08 -6.34
C VAL A 122 -31.60 44.44 -7.15
N THR A 123 -31.51 45.65 -7.71
CA THR A 123 -30.64 45.98 -8.87
C THR A 123 -29.44 46.90 -8.60
N VAL A 124 -28.33 46.59 -9.31
CA VAL A 124 -27.34 47.45 -10.01
C VAL A 124 -27.23 48.94 -9.63
N GLU A 125 -26.02 49.40 -9.32
CA GLU A 125 -25.40 50.61 -9.93
C GLU A 125 -23.84 50.64 -9.80
N ASP A 126 -23.19 50.98 -10.92
CA ASP A 126 -21.85 51.56 -11.17
C ASP A 126 -20.47 50.98 -10.72
N CYS A 127 -19.48 51.39 -11.54
CA CYS A 127 -18.02 51.17 -11.60
C CYS A 127 -17.45 52.44 -12.38
N PRO A 128 -16.17 52.61 -12.84
CA PRO A 128 -14.97 51.77 -12.84
C PRO A 128 -13.62 52.55 -12.62
N GLU A 129 -12.49 51.99 -13.12
CA GLU A 129 -11.27 52.62 -13.69
C GLU A 129 -9.89 52.29 -13.07
N THR A 130 -8.80 52.55 -13.84
CA THR A 130 -7.48 51.88 -13.78
C THR A 130 -6.33 52.75 -14.35
N SER A 131 -5.04 52.43 -14.12
CA SER A 131 -3.94 52.43 -15.14
C SER A 131 -2.54 52.02 -14.57
N THR A 132 -1.48 52.00 -15.41
CA THR A 132 -0.18 51.26 -15.22
C THR A 132 1.06 51.94 -15.89
N THR A 133 2.20 51.20 -16.07
CA THR A 133 3.40 51.42 -16.95
C THR A 133 4.62 52.21 -16.39
N LEU A 134 5.90 52.14 -16.85
CA LEU A 134 6.82 51.24 -17.63
C LEU A 134 8.30 51.71 -17.33
N ALA A 135 9.49 51.46 -17.97
CA ALA A 135 10.07 50.78 -19.17
C ALA A 135 11.64 50.68 -18.99
N THR A 136 12.57 50.18 -19.84
CA THR A 136 12.73 48.99 -20.74
C THR A 136 14.20 48.83 -21.26
N VAL A 137 14.80 47.61 -21.14
CA VAL A 137 15.78 46.88 -22.04
C VAL A 137 16.87 47.64 -22.85
N PRO A 138 18.18 47.34 -22.64
CA PRO A 138 19.05 46.71 -23.69
C PRO A 138 20.20 45.78 -23.17
N SER A 139 20.95 44.96 -23.95
CA SER A 139 20.63 44.22 -25.21
C SER A 139 21.46 42.88 -25.42
N PRO A 140 22.53 42.66 -26.26
CA PRO A 140 22.72 41.34 -26.93
C PRO A 140 24.15 40.67 -27.14
N ALA A 141 24.18 39.32 -27.14
CA ALA A 141 24.94 38.38 -28.04
C ALA A 141 26.51 38.26 -28.02
N PRO A 142 27.15 37.14 -28.50
CA PRO A 142 26.65 36.00 -29.30
C PRO A 142 26.99 34.56 -28.79
N GLN A 143 27.03 33.56 -29.70
CA GLN A 143 27.11 32.08 -29.56
C GLN A 143 28.19 31.49 -30.53
N PRO A 144 28.41 30.15 -30.68
CA PRO A 144 28.44 29.00 -29.74
C PRO A 144 29.66 28.04 -29.99
N GLU A 145 29.77 26.89 -29.29
CA GLU A 145 30.16 25.59 -29.92
C GLU A 145 29.82 24.37 -29.02
N ALA A 146 30.10 23.13 -29.46
CA ALA A 146 29.47 21.89 -28.94
C ALA A 146 30.44 20.84 -28.34
N TYR A 147 29.92 19.96 -27.47
CA TYR A 147 30.68 18.89 -26.79
C TYR A 147 29.89 17.56 -26.73
N LYS A 148 30.59 16.41 -26.75
CA LYS A 148 30.01 15.06 -26.60
C LYS A 148 30.27 14.50 -25.19
N PRO A 149 29.27 13.93 -24.49
CA PRO A 149 29.47 13.39 -23.15
C PRO A 149 30.26 12.06 -23.16
N PRO A 150 31.16 11.83 -22.17
CA PRO A 150 31.85 10.56 -21.99
C PRO A 150 31.02 9.50 -21.23
N VAL A 151 31.47 8.24 -21.29
CA VAL A 151 30.88 7.10 -20.57
C VAL A 151 31.27 7.15 -19.07
N PRO A 152 30.35 6.89 -18.12
CA PRO A 152 30.65 6.95 -16.68
C PRO A 152 31.51 5.76 -16.19
N PRO A 153 32.43 5.99 -15.23
CA PRO A 153 33.20 4.92 -14.58
C PRO A 153 32.37 4.19 -13.50
N LYS A 154 32.92 3.08 -12.96
CA LYS A 154 32.36 2.40 -11.78
C LYS A 154 32.42 3.30 -10.55
N LEU A 155 31.37 3.25 -9.72
CA LEU A 155 31.31 3.91 -8.41
C LEU A 155 32.07 3.08 -7.35
N PRO A 156 32.70 3.74 -6.37
CA PRO A 156 33.35 3.08 -5.22
C PRO A 156 32.33 2.52 -4.22
N THR A 157 32.79 1.60 -3.37
CA THR A 157 32.05 1.09 -2.20
C THR A 157 32.35 1.89 -0.94
N VAL A 158 31.58 1.69 0.13
CA VAL A 158 31.80 2.32 1.44
C VAL A 158 33.21 2.03 1.99
N PHE A 159 33.76 0.83 1.73
CA PHE A 159 35.12 0.46 2.14
C PHE A 159 36.23 1.20 1.39
N ASP A 160 35.98 1.66 0.16
CA ASP A 160 36.97 2.41 -0.64
C ASP A 160 37.10 3.85 -0.13
N VAL A 161 35.98 4.46 0.30
CA VAL A 161 35.97 5.80 0.90
C VAL A 161 36.69 5.82 2.25
N LEU A 162 36.43 4.82 3.10
CA LEU A 162 37.03 4.73 4.45
C LEU A 162 38.54 4.42 4.43
N ARG A 163 39.07 3.85 3.33
CA ARG A 163 40.52 3.60 3.17
C ARG A 163 41.31 4.79 2.62
N ALA A 164 40.64 5.86 2.17
CA ALA A 164 41.30 7.00 1.53
C ALA A 164 41.92 8.02 2.50
N THR A 165 41.75 7.84 3.82
CA THR A 165 42.02 8.86 4.85
C THR A 165 43.12 8.49 5.87
N GLU A 166 43.98 7.50 5.59
CA GLU A 166 45.20 7.27 6.38
C GLU A 166 46.39 8.10 5.82
N PRO A 167 47.04 8.97 6.62
CA PRO A 167 48.15 9.80 6.15
C PRO A 167 49.46 8.99 6.03
N LYS A 168 49.98 8.87 4.81
CA LYS A 168 51.32 8.29 4.56
C LYS A 168 52.43 9.25 4.97
N THR A 169 53.23 8.88 5.96
CA THR A 169 54.49 9.56 6.31
C THR A 169 55.69 8.63 6.10
N GLU A 170 56.49 8.88 5.06
CA GLU A 170 57.82 8.26 4.92
C GLU A 170 58.89 9.11 5.61
N THR A 171 59.58 8.54 6.61
CA THR A 171 60.93 8.98 7.00
C THR A 171 61.71 7.81 7.60
N LYS A 172 63.04 7.84 7.48
CA LYS A 172 63.94 6.73 7.84
C LYS A 172 64.47 6.84 9.27
N ASN A 173 64.89 5.68 9.80
CA ASN A 173 65.90 5.44 10.86
C ASN A 173 66.25 6.61 11.80
N GLU A 174 65.97 6.47 13.10
CA GLU A 174 66.97 6.06 14.10
C GLU A 174 66.32 5.82 15.47
N ALA A 175 67.00 5.08 16.36
CA ALA A 175 66.62 4.90 17.77
C ALA A 175 67.80 5.34 18.65
N PRO A 176 67.59 5.89 19.86
CA PRO A 176 67.60 4.99 21.02
C PRO A 176 66.90 5.43 22.35
N LYS A 177 66.54 4.42 23.16
CA LYS A 177 66.72 4.30 24.65
C LYS A 177 65.84 5.04 25.69
N HIS A 178 65.25 4.20 26.56
CA HIS A 178 65.04 4.35 28.03
C HIS A 178 63.96 5.36 28.54
N GLN A 179 63.33 5.17 29.71
CA GLN A 179 63.59 4.22 30.83
C GLN A 179 62.30 3.73 31.56
N LEU A 180 62.41 2.64 32.31
CA LEU A 180 61.41 1.97 33.19
C LEU A 180 61.40 2.57 34.63
N PRO A 181 60.46 2.29 35.58
CA PRO A 181 59.71 1.04 35.84
C PRO A 181 58.17 1.14 35.91
N MET A 182 57.32 0.07 35.88
CA MET A 182 57.33 -1.37 36.28
C MET A 182 56.71 -1.69 37.67
N THR A 183 56.20 -2.94 37.78
CA THR A 183 55.40 -3.62 38.84
C THR A 183 53.91 -3.23 38.94
N ASP A 184 52.92 -4.11 39.12
CA ASP A 184 52.75 -5.59 39.07
C ASP A 184 51.20 -5.83 39.25
N LEU A 185 50.46 -6.84 38.74
CA LEU A 185 50.65 -8.10 37.98
C LEU A 185 49.60 -8.14 36.80
N VAL A 186 49.49 -9.05 35.80
CA VAL A 186 49.77 -10.51 35.61
C VAL A 186 48.70 -11.40 36.30
N ASP A 187 47.98 -12.39 35.71
CA ASP A 187 47.86 -13.02 34.36
C ASP A 187 46.47 -13.77 34.29
N ASP A 188 45.92 -14.34 33.20
CA ASP A 188 46.38 -14.54 31.81
C ASP A 188 45.18 -14.67 30.81
N PHE A 189 45.43 -14.52 29.50
CA PHE A 189 44.58 -15.07 28.43
C PHE A 189 45.41 -15.29 27.14
N GLU A 190 45.41 -16.54 26.65
CA GLU A 190 46.05 -17.01 25.39
C GLU A 190 47.58 -16.83 25.22
N THR A 191 48.29 -17.95 25.05
CA THR A 191 48.79 -18.34 23.71
C THR A 191 49.37 -19.76 23.67
N SER A 192 49.04 -20.51 22.60
CA SER A 192 49.81 -21.69 22.15
C SER A 192 49.50 -21.99 20.68
N LEU A 193 50.34 -21.48 19.79
CA LEU A 193 50.18 -21.57 18.33
C LEU A 193 50.96 -22.77 17.77
N LEU A 194 50.40 -23.45 16.74
CA LEU A 194 51.07 -24.37 15.79
C LEU A 194 52.36 -25.08 16.30
N ALA A 195 52.27 -25.94 17.32
CA ALA A 195 53.42 -26.70 17.82
C ALA A 195 53.13 -28.15 18.29
N SER A 196 52.07 -28.81 17.79
CA SER A 196 51.82 -30.23 18.08
C SER A 196 51.66 -31.09 16.83
N LEU A 197 52.80 -31.54 16.34
CA LEU A 197 53.05 -32.89 15.80
C LEU A 197 52.10 -33.42 14.70
N MET A 198 52.55 -33.20 13.45
CA MET A 198 52.58 -34.32 12.49
C MET A 198 53.49 -35.45 13.02
N GLN A 199 53.35 -36.65 12.44
CA GLN A 199 54.21 -37.83 12.61
C GLN A 199 54.13 -38.62 13.92
N ARG A 200 53.48 -39.80 13.83
CA ARG A 200 54.25 -41.07 13.88
C ARG A 200 53.86 -41.96 12.69
N HIS A 201 54.85 -42.63 12.11
CA HIS A 201 54.77 -43.44 10.89
C HIS A 201 54.80 -44.95 11.16
N ALA A 202 54.15 -45.73 10.29
CA ALA A 202 54.60 -47.03 9.76
C ALA A 202 53.74 -47.33 8.50
N ASN A 203 54.26 -47.40 7.27
CA ASN A 203 55.18 -48.38 6.64
C ASN A 203 54.49 -49.73 6.34
N LEU A 204 54.53 -50.33 5.13
CA LEU A 204 55.16 -50.00 3.82
C LEU A 204 54.08 -50.13 2.69
N SER A 205 54.28 -50.21 1.35
CA SER A 205 55.43 -50.26 0.41
C SER A 205 54.99 -49.89 -1.03
N ASP A 206 55.94 -49.43 -1.86
CA ASP A 206 56.28 -49.76 -3.27
C ASP A 206 55.26 -50.53 -4.18
N ILE A 207 55.09 -50.29 -5.50
CA ILE A 207 56.10 -50.18 -6.60
C ILE A 207 55.61 -49.35 -7.83
N ASP A 208 56.53 -48.59 -8.45
CA ASP A 208 56.74 -48.12 -9.86
C ASP A 208 55.70 -47.42 -10.82
N HIS A 209 56.05 -46.15 -11.15
CA HIS A 209 56.41 -45.57 -12.48
C HIS A 209 55.45 -45.27 -13.67
N LYS A 210 55.55 -43.98 -14.08
CA LYS A 210 55.77 -43.38 -15.44
C LYS A 210 54.59 -42.88 -16.32
N GLU A 211 54.82 -41.67 -16.85
CA GLU A 211 54.09 -40.95 -17.92
C GLU A 211 54.75 -41.18 -19.32
N PRO A 212 54.42 -40.45 -20.43
CA PRO A 212 53.20 -39.69 -20.81
C PRO A 212 52.70 -40.01 -22.26
N VAL A 213 51.78 -39.17 -22.81
CA VAL A 213 51.68 -38.66 -24.23
C VAL A 213 50.37 -38.91 -25.03
N SER A 214 49.87 -37.80 -25.63
CA SER A 214 49.02 -37.57 -26.83
C SER A 214 47.54 -38.03 -27.01
N ASN A 215 46.73 -37.01 -27.33
CA ASN A 215 45.60 -36.87 -28.30
C ASN A 215 45.80 -37.60 -29.68
N PRO A 216 44.86 -37.60 -30.68
CA PRO A 216 43.55 -36.92 -30.82
C PRO A 216 42.40 -37.73 -31.56
N GLU A 217 41.39 -36.99 -32.05
CA GLU A 217 40.56 -37.20 -33.28
C GLU A 217 39.21 -37.97 -33.28
N ALA A 218 38.44 -37.74 -34.37
CA ALA A 218 37.00 -38.03 -34.62
C ALA A 218 36.84 -38.53 -36.10
N PRO A 219 35.72 -38.37 -36.87
CA PRO A 219 34.29 -38.10 -36.63
C PRO A 219 33.35 -39.11 -37.39
N ALA A 220 32.03 -38.84 -37.50
CA ALA A 220 31.17 -39.02 -38.72
C ALA A 220 29.64 -39.13 -38.44
N ALA A 221 28.84 -38.89 -39.50
CA ALA A 221 27.38 -39.08 -39.66
C ALA A 221 27.14 -39.43 -41.17
N PRO A 222 25.94 -39.38 -41.78
CA PRO A 222 24.53 -39.44 -41.32
C PRO A 222 23.75 -40.59 -42.01
N GLU A 223 22.39 -40.61 -41.98
CA GLU A 223 21.53 -40.80 -43.19
C GLU A 223 20.02 -40.62 -42.91
N HIS A 224 19.21 -40.54 -43.97
CA HIS A 224 17.74 -40.32 -44.02
C HIS A 224 17.02 -41.58 -44.55
N ASP A 225 15.73 -41.80 -44.25
CA ASP A 225 14.62 -41.53 -45.21
C ASP A 225 13.20 -41.86 -44.69
N ASP A 226 12.20 -41.42 -45.48
CA ASP A 226 10.72 -41.42 -45.30
C ASP A 226 10.05 -42.66 -46.00
N PRO A 227 8.76 -42.71 -46.40
CA PRO A 227 7.46 -42.35 -45.78
C PRO A 227 6.50 -43.57 -45.60
N SER A 228 5.28 -43.35 -45.06
CA SER A 228 4.00 -43.56 -45.81
C SER A 228 2.69 -43.60 -44.98
N SER A 229 1.57 -43.41 -45.71
CA SER A 229 0.13 -43.48 -45.34
C SER A 229 -0.34 -44.80 -44.69
N GLY A 230 -1.50 -44.89 -44.01
CA GLY A 230 -2.57 -43.90 -43.73
C GLY A 230 -3.98 -44.55 -43.57
N PHE A 231 -5.02 -43.71 -43.47
CA PHE A 231 -6.48 -44.01 -43.52
C PHE A 231 -7.20 -44.79 -42.37
N TYR A 232 -8.05 -44.03 -41.66
CA TYR A 232 -9.47 -44.29 -41.29
C TYR A 232 -10.05 -45.72 -41.24
N TYR A 233 -10.86 -46.00 -40.20
CA TYR A 233 -12.34 -46.18 -40.24
C TYR A 233 -12.89 -46.44 -38.81
N ARG A 234 -14.20 -46.52 -38.53
CA ARG A 234 -15.26 -45.49 -38.37
C ARG A 234 -16.49 -46.20 -37.73
N THR A 235 -16.99 -45.70 -36.59
CA THR A 235 -18.43 -45.66 -36.18
C THR A 235 -19.36 -46.91 -36.11
N ALA A 236 -19.81 -47.20 -34.87
CA ALA A 236 -21.22 -47.04 -34.38
C ALA A 236 -22.25 -48.21 -34.30
N SER A 237 -23.12 -48.07 -33.26
CA SER A 237 -24.39 -48.77 -32.92
C SER A 237 -24.30 -50.25 -32.44
N GLY A 238 -25.13 -50.73 -31.50
CA GLY A 238 -26.11 -50.08 -30.59
C GLY A 238 -27.33 -50.96 -30.26
N GLN A 239 -27.97 -50.87 -29.07
CA GLN A 239 -29.30 -51.49 -28.82
C GLN A 239 -30.08 -50.97 -27.59
N ARG A 240 -31.37 -51.38 -27.49
CA ARG A 240 -32.44 -50.98 -26.54
C ARG A 240 -32.37 -51.81 -25.20
N LEU A 241 -33.24 -51.74 -24.16
CA LEU A 241 -34.73 -51.71 -24.15
C LEU A 241 -35.40 -51.54 -22.73
N LEU A 242 -36.41 -50.66 -22.63
CA LEU A 242 -37.65 -50.63 -21.80
C LEU A 242 -37.76 -50.90 -20.25
N THR A 243 -38.14 -49.84 -19.48
CA THR A 243 -39.30 -49.75 -18.50
C THR A 243 -39.34 -50.61 -17.18
N ARG A 244 -40.17 -50.36 -16.11
CA ARG A 244 -41.27 -49.39 -15.78
C ARG A 244 -41.54 -49.23 -14.24
N THR A 245 -41.86 -48.00 -13.78
CA THR A 245 -42.82 -47.58 -12.69
C THR A 245 -43.03 -48.31 -11.33
N ARG A 246 -42.84 -47.58 -10.20
CA ARG A 246 -43.81 -47.05 -9.15
C ARG A 246 -44.94 -47.96 -8.55
N PRO A 247 -45.64 -47.62 -7.42
CA PRO A 247 -45.36 -46.76 -6.22
C PRO A 247 -46.01 -47.22 -4.84
N PHE A 248 -45.95 -46.33 -3.81
CA PHE A 248 -46.87 -46.15 -2.64
C PHE A 248 -46.75 -47.05 -1.37
N ALA A 249 -47.52 -46.69 -0.31
CA ALA A 249 -47.23 -46.95 1.11
C ALA A 249 -48.45 -47.30 1.99
N ALA A 250 -48.24 -47.85 3.20
CA ALA A 250 -49.24 -47.95 4.29
C ALA A 250 -48.60 -48.19 5.70
N SER A 251 -49.35 -47.87 6.76
CA SER A 251 -49.15 -48.21 8.20
C SER A 251 -50.45 -48.90 8.72
N PRO A 252 -50.80 -49.13 10.02
CA PRO A 252 -50.29 -48.62 11.31
C PRO A 252 -50.30 -49.64 12.51
N SER A 253 -50.37 -49.11 13.76
CA SER A 253 -50.79 -49.73 15.05
C SER A 253 -49.77 -50.60 15.83
N SER A 254 -49.84 -50.74 17.18
CA SER A 254 -50.22 -49.83 18.29
C SER A 254 -49.97 -50.48 19.67
N SER A 255 -49.40 -49.77 20.66
CA SER A 255 -49.63 -49.97 22.13
C SER A 255 -48.87 -48.94 22.98
N CYS A 256 -49.04 -48.95 24.32
CA CYS A 256 -48.84 -47.79 25.20
C CYS A 256 -47.44 -47.57 25.81
N LEU A 257 -47.22 -46.30 26.19
CA LEU A 257 -46.21 -45.78 27.14
C LEU A 257 -46.24 -46.54 28.50
N PRO A 258 -45.10 -46.63 29.23
CA PRO A 258 -44.58 -45.49 29.98
C PRO A 258 -43.09 -45.15 29.76
N THR A 259 -42.74 -43.91 30.10
CA THR A 259 -41.43 -43.28 29.87
C THR A 259 -40.27 -43.89 30.66
N ARG A 260 -39.14 -44.16 29.99
CA ARG A 260 -37.81 -44.32 30.62
C ARG A 260 -36.69 -43.74 29.76
N ARG A 261 -35.60 -43.36 30.43
CA ARG A 261 -34.38 -42.71 29.92
C ARG A 261 -33.83 -43.40 28.66
N THR A 262 -33.52 -42.61 27.63
CA THR A 262 -32.56 -42.99 26.59
C THR A 262 -31.13 -42.62 27.02
N PHE A 263 -30.18 -43.52 26.81
CA PHE A 263 -28.76 -43.21 26.88
C PHE A 263 -28.31 -42.61 25.54
N ALA A 264 -27.29 -41.76 25.57
CA ALA A 264 -26.57 -41.38 24.35
C ALA A 264 -25.67 -42.55 23.89
N VAL A 265 -25.62 -42.77 22.58
CA VAL A 265 -24.61 -43.62 21.93
C VAL A 265 -23.78 -42.69 21.05
N ALA A 266 -22.48 -42.63 21.30
CA ALA A 266 -21.55 -41.92 20.43
C ALA A 266 -21.24 -42.77 19.18
N HIS A 267 -20.97 -42.12 18.05
CA HIS A 267 -20.45 -42.77 16.85
C HIS A 267 -19.34 -41.92 16.25
N ASP A 268 -18.26 -42.58 15.83
CA ASP A 268 -17.06 -41.95 15.31
C ASP A 268 -17.33 -41.17 14.02
N ILE A 269 -17.11 -39.86 14.08
CA ILE A 269 -17.06 -38.95 12.91
C ILE A 269 -15.71 -38.23 12.86
N ASP A 270 -15.16 -37.85 14.01
CA ASP A 270 -13.96 -36.99 14.09
C ASP A 270 -12.67 -37.60 13.49
N GLN A 271 -12.52 -38.93 13.47
CA GLN A 271 -11.28 -39.56 13.00
C GLN A 271 -11.10 -39.57 11.48
N LEU A 272 -12.17 -39.45 10.69
CA LEU A 272 -12.06 -39.40 9.22
C LEU A 272 -11.89 -37.96 8.71
N ASP A 273 -12.38 -36.97 9.47
CA ASP A 273 -12.37 -35.55 9.10
C ASP A 273 -11.01 -34.84 9.36
N ALA A 274 -10.10 -35.50 10.10
CA ALA A 274 -8.77 -35.00 10.40
C ALA A 274 -7.78 -35.14 9.21
N ALA A 275 -7.99 -36.12 8.32
CA ALA A 275 -7.00 -36.51 7.31
C ALA A 275 -7.01 -35.66 6.01
N ILE A 276 -8.03 -34.82 5.80
CA ILE A 276 -8.25 -34.07 4.54
C ILE A 276 -8.29 -32.54 4.79
N ARG A 277 -7.67 -32.09 5.89
CA ARG A 277 -7.52 -30.65 6.18
C ARG A 277 -6.16 -30.14 5.70
N PRO A 278 -6.06 -29.42 4.56
CA PRO A 278 -5.02 -28.40 4.46
C PRO A 278 -5.20 -27.45 5.65
N SER A 279 -4.09 -26.98 6.23
CA SER A 279 -4.13 -26.13 7.42
C SER A 279 -4.83 -24.82 7.12
N LEU A 280 -6.12 -24.73 7.49
CA LEU A 280 -6.90 -23.50 7.45
C LEU A 280 -6.10 -22.40 8.16
N PRO A 281 -5.77 -21.28 7.48
CA PRO A 281 -4.94 -20.25 8.07
C PRO A 281 -5.62 -19.68 9.32
N LYS A 282 -4.79 -19.15 10.23
CA LYS A 282 -5.18 -18.51 11.50
C LYS A 282 -5.90 -17.19 11.23
N SER A 283 -7.05 -17.28 10.58
CA SER A 283 -7.69 -16.22 9.80
C SER A 283 -8.59 -15.35 10.67
N ILE A 284 -9.34 -15.95 11.59
CA ILE A 284 -10.22 -15.28 12.56
C ILE A 284 -9.90 -15.78 13.98
N LYS A 285 -9.79 -14.86 14.97
CA LYS A 285 -9.85 -15.25 16.38
C LYS A 285 -11.33 -15.50 16.73
N PRO A 286 -11.72 -16.53 17.51
CA PRO A 286 -13.13 -16.89 17.71
C PRO A 286 -14.07 -15.75 18.18
N ASP A 287 -13.51 -14.73 18.83
CA ASP A 287 -14.25 -13.57 19.35
C ASP A 287 -14.20 -12.33 18.43
N THR A 288 -13.57 -12.35 17.25
CA THR A 288 -13.41 -11.15 16.38
C THR A 288 -14.75 -10.48 16.06
N TYR A 289 -15.75 -11.23 15.57
CA TYR A 289 -17.06 -10.67 15.28
C TYR A 289 -17.82 -10.21 16.54
N ARG A 290 -17.56 -10.80 17.72
CA ARG A 290 -18.11 -10.29 18.99
C ARG A 290 -17.51 -8.94 19.35
N LYS A 291 -16.20 -8.76 19.18
CA LYS A 291 -15.55 -7.45 19.38
C LYS A 291 -16.12 -6.40 18.42
N LEU A 292 -16.33 -6.75 17.15
CA LEU A 292 -16.93 -5.87 16.15
C LEU A 292 -18.34 -5.43 16.58
N HIS A 293 -19.18 -6.38 17.01
CA HIS A 293 -20.52 -6.13 17.57
C HIS A 293 -20.48 -5.20 18.80
N ASP A 294 -19.73 -5.58 19.82
CA ASP A 294 -19.70 -4.89 21.11
C ASP A 294 -19.14 -3.46 20.96
N LYS A 295 -18.18 -3.26 20.04
CA LYS A 295 -17.66 -1.94 19.68
C LYS A 295 -18.66 -1.14 18.83
N LEU A 296 -19.39 -1.75 17.89
CA LEU A 296 -20.44 -1.06 17.13
C LEU A 296 -21.55 -0.53 18.06
N ILE A 297 -21.93 -1.28 19.09
CA ILE A 297 -22.89 -0.80 20.11
C ILE A 297 -22.37 0.44 20.84
N GLN A 298 -21.09 0.44 21.25
CA GLN A 298 -20.45 1.61 21.87
C GLN A 298 -20.44 2.82 20.93
N VAL A 299 -20.09 2.61 19.66
CA VAL A 299 -20.11 3.65 18.61
C VAL A 299 -21.52 4.19 18.36
N ARG A 300 -22.53 3.32 18.23
CA ARG A 300 -23.93 3.72 18.06
C ARG A 300 -24.43 4.54 19.26
N HIS A 301 -24.07 4.15 20.48
CA HIS A 301 -24.39 4.91 21.69
C HIS A 301 -23.72 6.29 21.70
N ALA A 302 -22.40 6.36 21.51
CA ALA A 302 -21.63 7.61 21.50
C ALA A 302 -22.08 8.59 20.39
N LEU A 303 -22.57 8.07 19.26
CA LEU A 303 -23.05 8.85 18.11
C LEU A 303 -24.59 9.00 18.06
N GLY A 304 -25.30 8.73 19.16
CA GLY A 304 -26.74 8.97 19.26
C GLY A 304 -27.61 8.20 18.26
N ASN A 305 -27.17 6.99 17.87
CA ASN A 305 -27.77 6.14 16.84
C ASN A 305 -27.90 6.77 15.44
N ARG A 306 -27.02 7.72 15.07
CA ARG A 306 -26.99 8.21 13.67
C ARG A 306 -26.72 7.05 12.69
N PRO A 307 -27.33 7.06 11.49
CA PRO A 307 -26.95 6.14 10.42
C PRO A 307 -25.46 6.25 10.06
N LEU A 308 -24.81 5.11 9.86
CA LEU A 308 -23.40 4.98 9.52
C LEU A 308 -23.23 4.38 8.12
N THR A 309 -22.25 4.83 7.34
CA THR A 309 -21.86 4.14 6.09
C THR A 309 -21.20 2.80 6.41
N LEU A 310 -21.03 1.90 5.42
CA LEU A 310 -20.34 0.61 5.63
C LEU A 310 -18.89 0.84 6.12
N ALA A 311 -18.20 1.80 5.51
CA ALA A 311 -16.85 2.20 5.92
C ALA A 311 -16.83 2.72 7.37
N GLU A 312 -17.79 3.56 7.77
CA GLU A 312 -17.92 4.01 9.16
C GLU A 312 -18.19 2.85 10.12
N LYS A 313 -19.12 1.93 9.78
CA LYS A 313 -19.48 0.76 10.60
C LYS A 313 -18.27 -0.11 10.89
N ILE A 314 -17.47 -0.44 9.87
CA ILE A 314 -16.28 -1.28 10.04
C ILE A 314 -15.18 -0.49 10.75
N LEU A 315 -14.84 0.71 10.28
CA LEU A 315 -13.69 1.48 10.80
C LEU A 315 -13.89 1.85 12.27
N TYR A 316 -15.07 2.33 12.66
CA TYR A 316 -15.34 2.71 14.05
C TYR A 316 -15.44 1.50 14.98
N SER A 317 -15.82 0.32 14.47
CA SER A 317 -15.82 -0.94 15.24
C SER A 317 -14.42 -1.53 15.50
N HIS A 318 -13.36 -0.90 14.98
CA HIS A 318 -11.96 -1.22 15.29
C HIS A 318 -11.28 -0.20 16.20
N LEU A 319 -12.02 0.79 16.72
CA LEU A 319 -11.45 1.80 17.61
C LEU A 319 -10.99 1.21 18.94
N ASP A 320 -9.78 1.58 19.36
CA ASP A 320 -9.24 1.24 20.67
C ASP A 320 -10.15 1.84 21.77
N ASN A 321 -10.25 3.17 21.78
CA ASN A 321 -11.19 3.93 22.59
C ASN A 321 -12.15 4.73 21.70
N VAL A 322 -13.47 4.54 21.90
CA VAL A 322 -14.54 5.17 21.11
C VAL A 322 -14.65 6.66 21.41
N ASP A 323 -14.83 7.02 22.68
CA ASP A 323 -15.09 8.40 23.09
C ASP A 323 -13.88 9.31 22.82
N GLN A 324 -12.67 8.81 23.08
CA GLN A 324 -11.43 9.52 22.75
C GLN A 324 -11.34 9.79 21.25
N SER A 325 -11.63 8.80 20.40
CA SER A 325 -11.46 8.92 18.95
C SER A 325 -12.59 9.66 18.24
N LEU A 326 -13.82 9.61 18.78
CA LEU A 326 -15.02 10.12 18.11
C LEU A 326 -15.60 11.39 18.71
N LEU A 327 -15.35 11.70 19.99
CA LEU A 327 -15.95 12.86 20.67
C LEU A 327 -14.95 14.00 20.94
N THR A 328 -13.66 13.68 21.06
CA THR A 328 -12.59 14.66 21.35
C THR A 328 -12.24 15.47 20.10
N ASN A 329 -12.34 16.80 20.18
CA ASN A 329 -12.09 17.75 19.09
C ASN A 329 -13.01 17.60 17.85
N THR A 330 -14.12 16.87 17.94
CA THR A 330 -15.08 16.58 16.84
C THR A 330 -16.44 17.26 16.99
N SER A 331 -16.51 18.36 17.73
CA SER A 331 -17.77 18.99 18.17
C SER A 331 -18.72 18.01 18.90
N ASN A 332 -18.16 17.02 19.62
CA ASN A 332 -18.85 15.89 20.23
C ASN A 332 -19.57 15.00 19.19
N GLY A 333 -18.80 14.37 18.30
CA GLY A 333 -19.29 13.36 17.34
C GLY A 333 -20.01 13.91 16.11
N ARG A 334 -20.06 15.23 15.92
CA ARG A 334 -20.74 15.90 14.80
C ARG A 334 -19.81 16.24 13.64
N ASP A 335 -18.52 16.40 13.91
CA ASP A 335 -17.47 16.76 12.96
C ASP A 335 -16.32 15.76 13.11
N ILE A 336 -16.52 14.56 12.55
CA ILE A 336 -15.56 13.44 12.67
C ILE A 336 -14.72 13.34 11.39
N ARG A 337 -15.36 13.31 10.22
CA ARG A 337 -14.71 13.08 8.92
C ARG A 337 -13.85 14.29 8.53
N GLY A 338 -12.57 14.06 8.23
CA GLY A 338 -11.58 15.12 8.02
C GLY A 338 -11.01 15.74 9.30
N SER A 339 -11.57 15.42 10.48
CA SER A 339 -11.31 16.15 11.73
C SER A 339 -10.73 15.26 12.84
N ALA A 340 -11.29 14.07 13.07
CA ALA A 340 -10.82 13.13 14.09
C ALA A 340 -9.48 12.45 13.74
N ASN A 341 -8.68 12.12 14.76
CA ASN A 341 -7.59 11.16 14.67
C ASN A 341 -8.06 9.86 15.34
N LEU A 342 -8.32 8.83 14.53
CA LEU A 342 -8.83 7.54 14.97
C LEU A 342 -7.67 6.66 15.44
N LYS A 343 -7.74 6.12 16.67
CA LYS A 343 -6.81 5.09 17.15
C LYS A 343 -7.43 3.72 16.94
N LEU A 344 -6.86 2.94 16.03
CA LEU A 344 -7.46 1.72 15.46
C LEU A 344 -6.61 0.49 15.78
N ASN A 345 -7.28 -0.64 16.00
CA ASN A 345 -6.66 -1.95 16.27
C ASN A 345 -6.97 -2.93 15.10
N PRO A 346 -6.07 -3.08 14.12
CA PRO A 346 -6.28 -3.99 12.99
C PRO A 346 -6.29 -5.48 13.41
N ASP A 347 -7.03 -6.32 12.67
CA ASP A 347 -7.02 -7.77 12.85
C ASP A 347 -5.73 -8.43 12.36
N ARG A 348 -5.13 -7.89 11.30
CA ARG A 348 -4.02 -8.52 10.55
C ARG A 348 -3.14 -7.50 9.82
N VAL A 349 -1.86 -7.87 9.67
CA VAL A 349 -0.88 -7.22 8.77
C VAL A 349 -0.53 -8.16 7.61
N ASN A 350 -0.36 -7.63 6.41
CA ASN A 350 0.15 -8.35 5.24
C ASN A 350 1.33 -7.58 4.63
N MET A 351 2.44 -8.26 4.33
CA MET A 351 3.67 -7.63 3.86
C MET A 351 4.21 -8.32 2.61
N GLN A 352 4.75 -7.56 1.66
CA GLN A 352 5.42 -8.07 0.46
C GLN A 352 6.94 -7.93 0.56
N ASP A 353 7.71 -8.83 -0.04
CA ASP A 353 9.15 -9.00 0.14
C ASP A 353 10.00 -7.73 0.02
N ALA A 354 9.67 -6.81 -0.89
CA ALA A 354 10.38 -5.55 -1.08
C ALA A 354 10.12 -4.48 0.02
N SER A 355 9.13 -4.68 0.90
CA SER A 355 8.90 -3.85 2.11
C SER A 355 9.05 -4.64 3.41
N ALA A 356 8.69 -5.92 3.42
CA ALA A 356 8.82 -6.84 4.56
C ALA A 356 10.25 -6.86 5.12
N GLN A 357 11.26 -6.74 4.26
CA GLN A 357 12.66 -6.54 4.65
C GLN A 357 12.82 -5.47 5.76
N MET A 358 12.37 -4.25 5.50
CA MET A 358 12.56 -3.12 6.41
C MET A 358 11.54 -3.10 7.56
N ALA A 359 10.31 -3.61 7.33
CA ALA A 359 9.32 -3.79 8.40
C ALA A 359 9.78 -4.81 9.46
N LEU A 360 10.35 -5.94 9.03
CA LEU A 360 10.85 -6.98 9.95
C LEU A 360 12.12 -6.55 10.67
N LEU A 361 13.06 -5.88 9.99
CA LEU A 361 14.26 -5.31 10.64
C LEU A 361 13.89 -4.27 11.71
N GLN A 362 12.86 -3.45 11.46
CA GLN A 362 12.30 -2.58 12.50
C GLN A 362 11.68 -3.41 13.63
N PHE A 363 10.77 -4.35 13.33
CA PHE A 363 10.13 -5.22 14.33
C PHE A 363 11.13 -5.97 15.23
N MET A 364 12.26 -6.44 14.68
CA MET A 364 13.33 -7.11 15.43
C MET A 364 13.89 -6.21 16.55
N SER A 365 14.07 -4.91 16.30
CA SER A 365 14.57 -3.94 17.31
C SER A 365 13.59 -3.65 18.46
N CYS A 366 12.31 -4.07 18.33
CA CYS A 366 11.35 -4.07 19.44
C CYS A 366 11.64 -5.18 20.47
N ASN A 367 12.58 -6.10 20.18
CA ASN A 367 12.97 -7.23 21.02
C ASN A 367 11.81 -8.16 21.44
N LEU A 368 10.69 -8.15 20.70
CA LEU A 368 9.55 -9.04 20.93
C LEU A 368 9.85 -10.48 20.52
N THR A 369 9.11 -11.43 21.10
CA THR A 369 9.22 -12.86 20.79
C THR A 369 8.24 -13.35 19.73
N GLN A 370 7.19 -12.58 19.43
CA GLN A 370 6.14 -12.88 18.44
C GLN A 370 5.36 -11.61 18.08
N ALA A 371 4.62 -11.63 16.98
CA ALA A 371 3.62 -10.59 16.67
C ALA A 371 2.38 -10.68 17.59
N ALA A 372 1.76 -9.54 17.90
CA ALA A 372 0.53 -9.44 18.69
C ALA A 372 -0.75 -9.83 17.89
N ILE A 373 -0.71 -9.61 16.57
CA ILE A 373 -1.77 -9.93 15.62
C ILE A 373 -1.24 -10.84 14.51
N PRO A 374 -2.10 -11.66 13.87
CA PRO A 374 -1.74 -12.44 12.69
C PRO A 374 -1.06 -11.59 11.61
N ALA A 375 0.00 -12.13 11.03
CA ALA A 375 0.80 -11.47 10.01
C ALA A 375 1.11 -12.45 8.87
N SER A 376 1.24 -11.94 7.65
CA SER A 376 1.70 -12.72 6.49
C SER A 376 2.79 -11.97 5.70
N ILE A 377 3.72 -12.73 5.11
CA ILE A 377 4.81 -12.25 4.24
C ILE A 377 4.67 -12.93 2.87
N HIS A 378 4.81 -12.18 1.78
CA HIS A 378 4.61 -12.66 0.40
C HIS A 378 5.83 -12.34 -0.48
N CYS A 379 6.32 -13.32 -1.24
CA CYS A 379 7.51 -13.19 -2.08
C CYS A 379 7.17 -13.00 -3.57
N ASP A 380 6.80 -11.77 -3.93
CA ASP A 380 6.23 -11.44 -5.25
C ASP A 380 6.90 -10.26 -5.99
N HIS A 381 7.69 -9.39 -5.35
CA HIS A 381 8.33 -8.24 -6.03
C HIS A 381 9.80 -8.47 -6.47
N LEU A 382 10.40 -9.61 -6.12
CA LEU A 382 11.81 -9.91 -6.43
C LEU A 382 12.03 -10.89 -7.60
N ILE A 383 10.96 -11.41 -8.22
CA ILE A 383 11.02 -12.24 -9.44
C ILE A 383 10.94 -11.36 -10.69
N VAL A 384 11.80 -11.64 -11.68
CA VAL A 384 11.91 -10.89 -12.95
C VAL A 384 11.31 -11.69 -14.08
N GLY A 385 10.32 -11.14 -14.78
CA GLY A 385 9.80 -11.75 -16.01
C GLY A 385 10.79 -11.57 -17.16
N GLU A 386 11.14 -12.66 -17.83
CA GLU A 386 12.00 -12.66 -19.02
C GLU A 386 11.62 -13.78 -20.01
N LYS A 387 11.76 -15.04 -19.58
CA LYS A 387 11.79 -16.24 -20.43
C LYS A 387 10.58 -17.17 -20.23
N GLY A 388 9.80 -16.96 -19.18
CA GLY A 388 8.66 -17.81 -18.81
C GLY A 388 8.77 -18.37 -17.39
N ALA A 389 7.62 -18.76 -16.84
CA ALA A 389 7.38 -18.92 -15.41
C ALA A 389 8.45 -19.71 -14.62
N ASP A 390 8.87 -20.88 -15.10
CA ASP A 390 9.78 -21.77 -14.36
C ASP A 390 11.23 -21.28 -14.32
N LEU A 391 11.72 -20.75 -15.46
CA LEU A 391 13.08 -20.20 -15.56
C LEU A 391 13.19 -18.90 -14.77
N ASP A 392 12.22 -18.01 -14.94
CA ASP A 392 12.15 -16.72 -14.27
C ASP A 392 12.07 -16.88 -12.74
N LEU A 393 11.30 -17.86 -12.26
CA LEU A 393 11.21 -18.21 -10.84
C LEU A 393 12.51 -18.83 -10.33
N THR A 394 13.12 -19.75 -11.07
CA THR A 394 14.36 -20.43 -10.67
C THR A 394 15.55 -19.47 -10.62
N GLU A 395 15.73 -18.61 -11.63
CA GLU A 395 16.74 -17.55 -11.62
C GLU A 395 16.46 -16.53 -10.50
N GLY A 396 15.20 -16.13 -10.29
CA GLY A 396 14.78 -15.19 -9.25
C GLY A 396 15.00 -15.69 -7.81
N ILE A 397 14.74 -16.97 -7.54
CA ILE A 397 15.05 -17.63 -6.25
C ILE A 397 16.55 -17.61 -5.98
N ASN A 398 17.37 -18.03 -6.95
CA ASN A 398 18.83 -18.05 -6.78
C ASN A 398 19.41 -16.64 -6.58
N MET A 399 18.92 -15.64 -7.32
CA MET A 399 19.38 -14.24 -7.26
C MET A 399 19.01 -13.53 -5.93
N ASN A 400 17.99 -14.01 -5.22
CA ASN A 400 17.46 -13.37 -4.00
C ASN A 400 17.44 -14.28 -2.78
N LYS A 401 18.09 -15.46 -2.84
CA LYS A 401 18.08 -16.47 -1.78
C LYS A 401 18.31 -15.91 -0.37
N GLU A 402 19.31 -15.04 -0.21
CA GLU A 402 19.61 -14.38 1.07
C GLU A 402 18.40 -13.62 1.66
N VAL A 403 17.64 -12.92 0.82
CA VAL A 403 16.43 -12.19 1.24
C VAL A 403 15.30 -13.15 1.57
N PHE A 404 15.11 -14.22 0.78
CA PHE A 404 14.07 -15.21 1.04
C PHE A 404 14.35 -16.04 2.30
N ASP A 405 15.61 -16.44 2.53
CA ASP A 405 16.06 -17.11 3.76
C ASP A 405 15.82 -16.23 5.00
N PHE A 406 16.10 -14.92 4.91
CA PHE A 406 15.79 -13.95 5.95
C PHE A 406 14.29 -13.87 6.25
N LEU A 407 13.46 -13.71 5.20
CA LEU A 407 12.02 -13.56 5.35
C LEU A 407 11.38 -14.84 5.93
N GLU A 408 11.80 -16.03 5.50
CA GLU A 408 11.31 -17.30 6.04
C GLU A 408 11.76 -17.52 7.49
N SER A 409 13.03 -17.27 7.81
CA SER A 409 13.55 -17.42 9.19
C SER A 409 12.88 -16.44 10.15
N ALA A 410 12.63 -15.19 9.73
CA ALA A 410 11.86 -14.22 10.49
C ALA A 410 10.40 -14.66 10.71
N ALA A 411 9.73 -15.16 9.66
CA ALA A 411 8.37 -15.68 9.77
C ALA A 411 8.26 -16.82 10.78
N ARG A 412 9.18 -17.80 10.70
CA ARG A 412 9.27 -18.93 11.64
C ARG A 412 9.60 -18.49 13.06
N LYS A 413 10.52 -17.53 13.25
CA LYS A 413 10.89 -17.03 14.58
C LYS A 413 9.72 -16.33 15.28
N TYR A 414 8.98 -15.50 14.55
CA TYR A 414 7.93 -14.63 15.11
C TYR A 414 6.49 -15.14 14.96
N GLY A 415 6.28 -16.28 14.30
CA GLY A 415 4.97 -16.93 14.16
C GLY A 415 4.07 -16.30 13.08
N MET A 416 4.67 -15.80 12.00
CA MET A 416 3.97 -15.21 10.84
C MET A 416 3.79 -16.25 9.73
N ASP A 417 2.75 -16.12 8.92
CA ASP A 417 2.59 -16.90 7.69
C ASP A 417 3.61 -16.44 6.63
N PHE A 418 4.19 -17.36 5.88
CA PHE A 418 5.15 -17.06 4.79
C PHE A 418 4.74 -17.73 3.48
N TRP A 419 4.47 -16.92 2.47
CA TRP A 419 4.14 -17.34 1.11
C TRP A 419 5.43 -17.32 0.26
N PRO A 420 5.95 -18.50 -0.13
CA PRO A 420 7.25 -18.60 -0.80
C PRO A 420 7.22 -17.98 -2.21
N PRO A 421 8.40 -17.75 -2.83
CA PRO A 421 8.48 -17.21 -4.18
C PRO A 421 7.68 -18.04 -5.18
N GLY A 422 6.82 -17.39 -5.98
CA GLY A 422 5.94 -18.06 -6.94
C GLY A 422 4.61 -18.57 -6.37
N ALA A 423 4.35 -18.41 -5.07
CA ALA A 423 3.06 -18.77 -4.47
C ALA A 423 1.91 -17.85 -4.92
N GLY A 424 2.20 -16.57 -5.16
CA GLY A 424 1.23 -15.59 -5.65
C GLY A 424 1.53 -14.16 -5.25
N ILE A 425 0.85 -13.24 -5.92
CA ILE A 425 0.88 -11.80 -5.63
C ILE A 425 0.04 -11.53 -4.38
N ILE A 426 0.58 -10.75 -3.44
CA ILE A 426 0.01 -10.48 -2.11
C ILE A 426 -1.49 -10.18 -2.10
N HIS A 427 -2.00 -9.40 -3.06
CA HIS A 427 -3.40 -8.99 -3.07
C HIS A 427 -4.37 -10.08 -3.54
N GLN A 428 -3.90 -11.02 -4.36
CA GLN A 428 -4.67 -12.17 -4.82
C GLN A 428 -4.75 -13.21 -3.71
N THR A 429 -3.60 -13.59 -3.12
CA THR A 429 -3.53 -14.52 -1.99
C THR A 429 -4.31 -13.97 -0.77
N VAL A 430 -4.23 -12.67 -0.50
CA VAL A 430 -5.07 -12.02 0.52
C VAL A 430 -6.57 -12.13 0.21
N LEU A 431 -7.01 -11.92 -1.04
CA LEU A 431 -8.42 -12.03 -1.42
C LEU A 431 -8.94 -13.48 -1.30
N GLU A 432 -8.12 -14.45 -1.71
CA GLU A 432 -8.43 -15.89 -1.70
C GLU A 432 -8.48 -16.49 -0.29
N VAL A 433 -7.71 -15.93 0.66
CA VAL A 433 -7.38 -16.61 1.92
C VAL A 433 -7.68 -15.78 3.19
N TYR A 434 -7.39 -14.48 3.19
CA TYR A 434 -7.37 -13.67 4.43
C TYR A 434 -8.47 -12.61 4.51
N ALA A 435 -8.91 -12.06 3.38
CA ALA A 435 -10.01 -11.10 3.31
C ALA A 435 -11.33 -11.78 3.74
N LEU A 436 -12.11 -11.11 4.59
CA LEU A 436 -13.42 -11.54 5.07
C LEU A 436 -14.26 -10.29 5.45
N PRO A 437 -15.58 -10.30 5.18
CA PRO A 437 -16.48 -9.19 5.50
C PRO A 437 -16.35 -8.69 6.94
N GLY A 438 -16.13 -7.38 7.08
CA GLY A 438 -16.07 -6.71 8.37
C GLY A 438 -14.72 -6.67 9.07
N LEU A 439 -13.67 -7.33 8.55
CA LEU A 439 -12.33 -7.21 9.13
C LEU A 439 -11.65 -5.89 8.75
N MET A 440 -10.67 -5.49 9.57
CA MET A 440 -9.73 -4.42 9.25
C MET A 440 -8.29 -4.95 9.15
N MET A 441 -7.61 -4.69 8.03
CA MET A 441 -6.22 -5.09 7.80
C MET A 441 -5.33 -3.92 7.38
N LEU A 442 -4.03 -4.04 7.67
CA LEU A 442 -3.00 -3.19 7.08
C LEU A 442 -2.17 -3.98 6.05
N GLY A 443 -1.74 -3.30 4.99
CA GLY A 443 -0.84 -3.86 3.99
C GLY A 443 0.35 -2.94 3.72
N THR A 444 1.57 -3.46 3.63
CA THR A 444 2.75 -2.65 3.26
C THR A 444 2.90 -2.47 1.75
N ASP A 445 1.77 -2.31 1.06
CA ASP A 445 1.69 -1.94 -0.35
C ASP A 445 0.44 -1.07 -0.61
N SER A 446 0.47 -0.27 -1.68
CA SER A 446 -0.62 0.65 -2.04
C SER A 446 -1.89 -0.03 -2.55
N HIS A 447 -1.81 -1.23 -3.11
CA HIS A 447 -2.95 -1.90 -3.78
C HIS A 447 -3.72 -2.87 -2.87
N SER A 448 -3.36 -2.93 -1.59
CA SER A 448 -4.06 -3.72 -0.58
C SER A 448 -5.57 -3.40 -0.40
N PRO A 449 -6.10 -2.22 -0.77
CA PRO A 449 -7.55 -2.02 -0.95
C PRO A 449 -8.29 -3.06 -1.81
N ASN A 450 -7.60 -3.88 -2.62
CA ASN A 450 -8.16 -5.03 -3.36
C ASN A 450 -9.14 -5.88 -2.52
N ALA A 451 -8.83 -6.13 -1.25
CA ALA A 451 -9.68 -6.89 -0.32
C ALA A 451 -11.06 -6.24 -0.02
N GLY A 452 -11.23 -4.97 -0.35
CA GLY A 452 -12.51 -4.25 -0.26
C GLY A 452 -13.62 -4.81 -1.15
N GLY A 453 -13.26 -5.55 -2.21
CA GLY A 453 -14.22 -6.34 -3.01
C GLY A 453 -14.88 -7.51 -2.24
N LEU A 454 -14.33 -7.86 -1.07
CA LEU A 454 -14.89 -8.83 -0.14
C LEU A 454 -15.24 -8.17 1.21
N SER A 455 -15.71 -6.92 1.17
CA SER A 455 -16.16 -6.11 2.31
C SER A 455 -15.16 -6.00 3.46
N THR A 456 -13.87 -6.05 3.15
CA THR A 456 -12.78 -5.93 4.13
C THR A 456 -12.13 -4.56 4.03
N ILE A 457 -12.07 -3.77 5.11
CA ILE A 457 -11.26 -2.54 5.09
C ILE A 457 -9.79 -2.95 5.10
N THR A 458 -9.07 -2.65 4.02
CA THR A 458 -7.61 -2.85 3.98
C THR A 458 -6.92 -1.59 3.47
N ILE A 459 -5.96 -1.08 4.24
CA ILE A 459 -5.31 0.21 3.96
C ILE A 459 -3.82 -0.01 3.70
N GLY A 460 -3.30 0.65 2.66
CA GLY A 460 -1.88 0.66 2.32
C GLY A 460 -1.08 1.63 3.22
N VAL A 461 -0.02 1.14 3.84
CA VAL A 461 0.75 1.85 4.88
C VAL A 461 2.28 1.66 4.76
N GLY A 462 3.06 2.38 5.56
CA GLY A 462 4.51 2.17 5.70
C GLY A 462 4.85 0.92 6.53
N GLY A 463 6.12 0.50 6.52
CA GLY A 463 6.58 -0.60 7.36
C GLY A 463 6.44 -0.29 8.85
N ALA A 464 6.82 0.92 9.28
CA ALA A 464 6.65 1.40 10.65
C ALA A 464 5.18 1.37 11.15
N ASP A 465 4.20 1.71 10.30
CA ASP A 465 2.77 1.60 10.62
C ASP A 465 2.33 0.14 10.82
N ALA A 466 2.84 -0.77 9.98
CA ALA A 466 2.61 -2.20 10.15
C ALA A 466 3.27 -2.72 11.44
N VAL A 467 4.48 -2.24 11.78
CA VAL A 467 5.18 -2.59 13.03
C VAL A 467 4.38 -2.18 14.26
N GLU A 468 3.71 -1.03 14.28
CA GLU A 468 2.80 -0.64 15.38
C GLU A 468 1.72 -1.70 15.64
N ALA A 469 1.03 -2.12 14.58
CA ALA A 469 0.01 -3.17 14.70
C ALA A 469 0.63 -4.54 15.09
N LEU A 470 1.83 -4.87 14.59
CA LEU A 470 2.58 -6.08 14.96
C LEU A 470 3.03 -6.10 16.43
N VAL A 471 3.37 -4.95 17.04
CA VAL A 471 3.67 -4.86 18.48
C VAL A 471 2.41 -4.73 19.36
N GLY A 472 1.23 -4.55 18.75
CA GLY A 472 -0.05 -4.39 19.43
C GLY A 472 -0.33 -2.97 19.94
N ALA A 473 0.28 -1.96 19.33
CA ALA A 473 -0.06 -0.55 19.56
C ALA A 473 -1.22 -0.12 18.63
N PRO A 474 -2.15 0.75 19.10
CA PRO A 474 -3.17 1.33 18.23
C PRO A 474 -2.53 2.19 17.13
N TRP A 475 -2.93 1.94 15.89
CA TRP A 475 -2.49 2.67 14.71
C TRP A 475 -3.34 3.95 14.51
N GLU A 476 -2.70 5.08 14.22
CA GLU A 476 -3.39 6.38 14.08
C GLU A 476 -3.76 6.66 12.61
N LEU A 477 -5.06 6.91 12.35
CA LEU A 477 -5.58 7.31 11.05
C LEU A 477 -6.42 8.60 11.17
N LYS A 478 -6.09 9.62 10.38
CA LYS A 478 -6.98 10.77 10.18
C LYS A 478 -8.29 10.30 9.54
N ALA A 479 -9.42 10.52 10.21
CA ALA A 479 -10.73 9.98 9.81
C ALA A 479 -11.10 10.38 8.38
N PRO A 480 -11.26 9.44 7.44
CA PRO A 480 -11.59 9.76 6.06
C PRO A 480 -12.99 10.37 5.88
N ARG A 481 -13.16 11.13 4.80
CA ARG A 481 -14.47 11.44 4.21
C ARG A 481 -14.98 10.20 3.44
N ILE A 482 -16.27 10.08 3.17
CA ILE A 482 -16.81 8.92 2.43
C ILE A 482 -17.42 9.38 1.10
N LEU A 483 -16.82 8.96 -0.02
CA LEU A 483 -17.34 9.22 -1.37
C LEU A 483 -18.18 8.01 -1.81
N GLY A 484 -19.48 8.21 -1.98
CA GLY A 484 -20.39 7.17 -2.44
C GLY A 484 -20.32 7.00 -3.95
N VAL A 485 -19.97 5.81 -4.44
CA VAL A 485 -20.02 5.47 -5.87
C VAL A 485 -21.28 4.67 -6.15
N LYS A 486 -22.31 5.32 -6.69
CA LYS A 486 -23.60 4.70 -7.00
C LYS A 486 -23.53 4.01 -8.36
N LEU A 487 -23.72 2.70 -8.38
CA LEU A 487 -23.80 1.88 -9.59
C LEU A 487 -25.27 1.52 -9.90
N THR A 488 -25.68 1.76 -11.14
CA THR A 488 -27.04 1.46 -11.64
C THR A 488 -26.98 0.67 -12.95
N GLY A 489 -28.05 -0.08 -13.27
CA GLY A 489 -28.04 -1.00 -14.41
C GLY A 489 -27.03 -2.15 -14.25
N GLN A 490 -26.59 -2.72 -15.38
CA GLN A 490 -25.63 -3.84 -15.44
C GLN A 490 -24.63 -3.67 -16.60
N LEU A 491 -23.40 -4.18 -16.43
CA LEU A 491 -22.41 -4.25 -17.51
C LEU A 491 -22.90 -5.15 -18.66
N SER A 492 -22.43 -4.91 -19.89
CA SER A 492 -22.75 -5.79 -21.03
C SER A 492 -21.69 -5.80 -22.12
N GLY A 493 -21.65 -6.90 -22.88
CA GLY A 493 -20.76 -7.06 -24.03
C GLY A 493 -19.28 -7.00 -23.66
N TRP A 494 -18.59 -5.97 -24.14
CA TRP A 494 -17.16 -5.77 -23.94
C TRP A 494 -16.80 -5.05 -22.64
N ALA A 495 -17.74 -4.33 -22.02
CA ALA A 495 -17.47 -3.58 -20.79
C ALA A 495 -17.32 -4.54 -19.60
N SER A 496 -16.31 -4.28 -18.77
CA SER A 496 -15.94 -5.12 -17.63
C SER A 496 -15.76 -4.28 -16.34
N PRO A 497 -15.62 -4.92 -15.16
CA PRO A 497 -15.44 -4.20 -13.89
C PRO A 497 -14.23 -3.24 -13.90
N LYS A 498 -13.22 -3.54 -14.73
CA LYS A 498 -12.07 -2.66 -14.95
C LYS A 498 -12.46 -1.30 -15.52
N ASP A 499 -13.44 -1.25 -16.42
CA ASP A 499 -13.89 -0.01 -17.06
C ASP A 499 -14.58 0.95 -16.09
N ILE A 500 -15.22 0.41 -15.03
CA ILE A 500 -15.85 1.21 -13.96
C ILE A 500 -14.81 2.10 -13.29
N ILE A 501 -13.68 1.51 -12.89
CA ILE A 501 -12.62 2.24 -12.19
C ILE A 501 -11.71 3.04 -13.14
N LEU A 502 -11.54 2.62 -14.40
CA LEU A 502 -10.89 3.44 -15.42
C LEU A 502 -11.68 4.74 -15.69
N ALA A 503 -13.00 4.64 -15.88
CA ALA A 503 -13.87 5.81 -16.08
C ALA A 503 -13.99 6.67 -14.80
N LEU A 504 -14.04 6.05 -13.61
CA LEU A 504 -14.05 6.78 -12.34
C LEU A 504 -12.73 7.53 -12.10
N ALA A 505 -11.58 6.95 -12.47
CA ALA A 505 -10.29 7.64 -12.43
C ALA A 505 -10.26 8.86 -13.37
N GLY A 506 -10.88 8.74 -14.56
CA GLY A 506 -11.10 9.88 -15.46
C GLY A 506 -11.95 11.01 -14.87
N LYS A 507 -12.91 10.69 -13.98
CA LYS A 507 -13.76 11.68 -13.28
C LYS A 507 -13.06 12.30 -12.06
N LEU A 508 -12.33 11.50 -11.28
CA LEU A 508 -11.70 11.93 -10.02
C LEU A 508 -10.31 12.56 -10.20
N THR A 509 -9.60 12.26 -11.29
CA THR A 509 -8.14 12.46 -11.43
C THR A 509 -7.32 11.64 -10.43
N VAL A 510 -5.99 11.67 -10.54
CA VAL A 510 -5.07 11.04 -9.57
C VAL A 510 -5.11 11.64 -8.14
N ARG A 511 -6.01 12.59 -7.86
CA ARG A 511 -6.13 13.26 -6.56
C ARG A 511 -7.54 13.25 -5.94
N GLY A 512 -8.61 12.97 -6.68
CA GLY A 512 -9.99 13.16 -6.20
C GLY A 512 -10.42 12.24 -5.05
N GLY A 513 -9.73 11.11 -4.84
CA GLY A 513 -9.94 10.25 -3.67
C GLY A 513 -9.15 10.66 -2.43
N THR A 514 -8.27 11.68 -2.49
CA THR A 514 -7.34 12.01 -1.41
C THR A 514 -8.06 12.35 -0.10
N GLY A 515 -7.87 11.53 0.92
CA GLY A 515 -8.55 11.69 2.22
C GLY A 515 -9.97 11.11 2.29
N TYR A 516 -10.42 10.42 1.24
CA TYR A 516 -11.69 9.70 1.21
C TYR A 516 -11.49 8.18 1.35
N ILE A 517 -12.55 7.47 1.71
CA ILE A 517 -12.80 6.08 1.32
C ILE A 517 -13.85 6.11 0.21
N LEU A 518 -13.65 5.30 -0.85
CA LEU A 518 -14.68 5.09 -1.87
C LEU A 518 -15.60 3.95 -1.41
N GLU A 519 -16.89 4.22 -1.26
CA GLU A 519 -17.88 3.23 -0.84
C GLU A 519 -18.87 3.00 -1.98
N TYR A 520 -18.84 1.81 -2.57
CA TYR A 520 -19.67 1.46 -3.73
C TYR A 520 -21.04 0.96 -3.28
N PHE A 521 -22.12 1.47 -3.88
CA PHE A 521 -23.50 1.13 -3.52
C PHE A 521 -24.45 1.20 -4.73
N GLY A 522 -25.72 0.83 -4.54
CA GLY A 522 -26.73 0.81 -5.62
C GLY A 522 -26.95 -0.58 -6.22
N GLU A 523 -27.98 -0.71 -7.05
CA GLU A 523 -28.42 -1.99 -7.64
C GLU A 523 -27.35 -2.67 -8.49
N GLY A 524 -26.50 -1.89 -9.19
CA GLY A 524 -25.48 -2.42 -10.09
C GLY A 524 -24.40 -3.24 -9.35
N VAL A 525 -24.24 -3.04 -8.04
CA VAL A 525 -23.31 -3.80 -7.21
C VAL A 525 -23.66 -5.30 -7.17
N GLU A 526 -24.95 -5.66 -7.14
CA GLU A 526 -25.37 -7.07 -7.10
C GLU A 526 -25.21 -7.78 -8.47
N THR A 527 -24.80 -7.05 -9.52
CA THR A 527 -24.50 -7.59 -10.86
C THR A 527 -23.01 -7.92 -11.06
N LEU A 528 -22.14 -7.56 -10.10
CA LEU A 528 -20.70 -7.75 -10.18
C LEU A 528 -20.22 -9.00 -9.43
N SER A 529 -19.15 -9.61 -9.95
CA SER A 529 -18.40 -10.68 -9.29
C SER A 529 -17.57 -10.15 -8.10
N ALA A 530 -17.18 -11.03 -7.17
CA ALA A 530 -16.29 -10.68 -6.06
C ALA A 530 -14.91 -10.20 -6.57
N THR A 531 -14.42 -10.79 -7.65
CA THR A 531 -13.18 -10.44 -8.34
C THR A 531 -13.29 -9.11 -9.07
N GLY A 532 -14.42 -8.83 -9.72
CA GLY A 532 -14.69 -7.53 -10.35
C GLY A 532 -14.80 -6.38 -9.34
N MET A 533 -15.44 -6.62 -8.20
CA MET A 533 -15.45 -5.66 -7.09
C MET A 533 -14.04 -5.45 -6.51
N ALA A 534 -13.20 -6.48 -6.46
CA ALA A 534 -11.80 -6.37 -6.06
C ALA A 534 -10.98 -5.54 -7.06
N THR A 535 -11.13 -5.74 -8.38
CA THR A 535 -10.56 -4.90 -9.44
C THR A 535 -10.87 -3.41 -9.24
N CYS A 536 -12.14 -3.10 -8.92
CA CYS A 536 -12.59 -1.73 -8.67
C CYS A 536 -11.93 -1.11 -7.42
N CYS A 537 -11.74 -1.90 -6.36
CA CYS A 537 -11.09 -1.43 -5.13
C CYS A 537 -9.56 -1.33 -5.26
N ASN A 538 -8.93 -2.25 -6.00
CA ASN A 538 -7.50 -2.25 -6.31
C ASN A 538 -7.08 -0.88 -6.84
N MET A 539 -7.72 -0.44 -7.92
CA MET A 539 -7.42 0.85 -8.57
C MET A 539 -8.04 2.08 -7.89
N GLY A 540 -8.71 1.92 -6.74
CA GLY A 540 -9.01 3.05 -5.85
C GLY A 540 -7.74 3.74 -5.35
N ALA A 541 -6.61 3.03 -5.30
CA ALA A 541 -5.30 3.60 -4.97
C ALA A 541 -4.82 4.66 -5.99
N GLU A 542 -5.19 4.51 -7.27
CA GLU A 542 -4.73 5.39 -8.36
C GLU A 542 -5.38 6.78 -8.34
N VAL A 543 -6.53 6.94 -7.66
CA VAL A 543 -7.17 8.24 -7.41
C VAL A 543 -6.78 8.85 -6.05
N GLY A 544 -5.87 8.20 -5.32
CA GLY A 544 -5.41 8.64 -4.00
C GLY A 544 -6.31 8.26 -2.82
N ALA A 545 -7.26 7.33 -3.01
CA ALA A 545 -8.16 6.90 -1.92
C ALA A 545 -7.41 6.23 -0.77
N THR A 546 -7.93 6.41 0.45
CA THR A 546 -7.40 5.76 1.67
C THR A 546 -7.62 4.25 1.61
N THR A 547 -8.80 3.84 1.16
CA THR A 547 -9.13 2.49 0.68
C THR A 547 -10.43 2.58 -0.15
N SER A 548 -10.97 1.45 -0.56
CA SER A 548 -12.22 1.32 -1.30
C SER A 548 -12.96 0.07 -0.83
N ILE A 549 -14.30 0.06 -0.84
CA ILE A 549 -15.08 -1.05 -0.29
C ILE A 549 -16.43 -1.24 -0.99
N PHE A 550 -16.83 -2.50 -1.18
CA PHE A 550 -18.17 -2.93 -1.58
C PHE A 550 -18.90 -3.65 -0.42
N PRO A 551 -20.24 -3.60 -0.39
CA PRO A 551 -21.06 -4.40 0.53
C PRO A 551 -20.99 -5.90 0.22
N TYR A 552 -21.43 -6.72 1.18
CA TYR A 552 -21.39 -8.18 1.04
C TYR A 552 -22.54 -8.66 0.16
N THR A 553 -22.22 -9.10 -1.06
CA THR A 553 -23.19 -9.54 -2.08
C THR A 553 -23.29 -11.06 -2.15
N LYS A 554 -24.23 -11.56 -2.97
CA LYS A 554 -24.25 -13.00 -3.30
C LYS A 554 -23.05 -13.47 -4.12
N ALA A 555 -22.27 -12.58 -4.74
CA ALA A 555 -20.98 -12.94 -5.35
C ALA A 555 -19.91 -13.19 -4.27
N SER A 556 -19.87 -12.36 -3.23
CA SER A 556 -18.98 -12.56 -2.07
C SER A 556 -19.22 -13.93 -1.40
N GLU A 557 -20.48 -14.34 -1.27
CA GLU A 557 -20.87 -15.67 -0.79
C GLU A 557 -20.35 -16.81 -1.68
N ARG A 558 -20.60 -16.76 -3.00
CA ARG A 558 -20.11 -17.78 -3.95
C ARG A 558 -18.59 -17.92 -3.90
N TYR A 559 -17.87 -16.79 -3.88
CA TYR A 559 -16.41 -16.76 -3.87
C TYR A 559 -15.81 -17.35 -2.58
N LEU A 560 -16.39 -17.07 -1.41
CA LEU A 560 -15.99 -17.70 -0.15
C LEU A 560 -16.14 -19.23 -0.20
N LEU A 561 -17.23 -19.74 -0.79
CA LEU A 561 -17.45 -21.17 -0.94
C LEU A 561 -16.48 -21.80 -1.96
N GLN A 562 -16.26 -21.16 -3.11
CA GLN A 562 -15.37 -21.68 -4.16
C GLN A 562 -13.90 -21.76 -3.72
N THR A 563 -13.39 -20.80 -2.93
CA THR A 563 -12.03 -20.85 -2.37
C THR A 563 -11.93 -21.60 -1.03
N ARG A 564 -12.88 -22.51 -0.74
CA ARG A 564 -12.84 -23.47 0.38
C ARG A 564 -12.85 -22.81 1.77
N ARG A 565 -13.62 -21.72 1.92
CA ARG A 565 -13.81 -20.95 3.18
C ARG A 565 -15.22 -21.12 3.77
N GLU A 566 -15.82 -22.31 3.63
CA GLU A 566 -17.19 -22.60 4.09
C GLU A 566 -17.34 -22.45 5.61
N ALA A 567 -16.27 -22.69 6.38
CA ALA A 567 -16.27 -22.48 7.83
C ALA A 567 -16.36 -20.99 8.19
N GLN A 568 -15.61 -20.13 7.49
CA GLN A 568 -15.65 -18.68 7.65
C GLN A 568 -16.99 -18.11 7.18
N HIS A 569 -17.53 -18.59 6.05
CA HIS A 569 -18.87 -18.22 5.58
C HIS A 569 -19.96 -18.56 6.62
N ARG A 570 -19.93 -19.75 7.23
CA ARG A 570 -20.87 -20.08 8.34
C ARG A 570 -20.71 -19.16 9.55
N ALA A 571 -19.49 -18.70 9.86
CA ALA A 571 -19.27 -17.73 10.93
C ALA A 571 -19.83 -16.34 10.58
N ILE A 572 -19.72 -15.92 9.32
CA ILE A 572 -20.27 -14.66 8.78
C ILE A 572 -21.80 -14.67 8.84
N GLU A 573 -22.47 -15.68 8.28
CA GLU A 573 -23.95 -15.74 8.30
C GLU A 573 -24.51 -15.89 9.72
N SER A 574 -23.81 -16.63 10.59
CA SER A 574 -24.12 -16.67 12.02
C SER A 574 -24.04 -15.27 12.64
N PHE A 575 -22.95 -14.53 12.43
CA PHE A 575 -22.76 -13.18 12.95
C PHE A 575 -23.82 -12.18 12.44
N ARG A 576 -24.11 -12.19 11.13
CA ARG A 576 -25.20 -11.36 10.55
C ARG A 576 -26.55 -11.61 11.23
N THR A 577 -26.77 -12.84 11.72
CA THR A 577 -28.02 -13.25 12.40
C THR A 577 -28.04 -12.91 13.89
N TRP A 578 -26.97 -13.18 14.66
CA TRP A 578 -26.98 -12.95 16.12
C TRP A 578 -26.51 -11.55 16.54
N GLY A 579 -25.74 -10.86 15.68
CA GLY A 579 -25.14 -9.55 15.97
C GLY A 579 -25.75 -8.39 15.18
N ASP A 580 -26.88 -8.61 14.49
CA ASP A 580 -27.63 -7.59 13.73
C ASP A 580 -26.76 -6.71 12.80
N PHE A 581 -25.72 -7.31 12.21
CA PHE A 581 -24.72 -6.62 11.42
C PHE A 581 -24.94 -6.89 9.93
N ASP A 582 -25.65 -6.00 9.23
CA ASP A 582 -25.61 -5.98 7.77
C ASP A 582 -24.33 -5.29 7.28
N PHE A 583 -23.62 -5.95 6.37
CA PHE A 583 -22.43 -5.45 5.68
C PHE A 583 -22.82 -4.54 4.51
N ARG A 584 -23.68 -3.56 4.81
CA ARG A 584 -24.11 -2.43 3.97
C ARG A 584 -24.11 -1.16 4.82
N ALA A 585 -24.19 0.00 4.18
CA ALA A 585 -24.52 1.25 4.87
C ALA A 585 -25.89 1.13 5.57
N ASP A 586 -26.07 1.79 6.71
CA ASP A 586 -27.38 1.91 7.35
C ASP A 586 -28.34 2.73 6.47
N GLN A 587 -29.65 2.47 6.58
CA GLN A 587 -30.64 3.25 5.83
C GLN A 587 -30.57 4.74 6.20
N GLY A 588 -30.38 5.60 5.19
CA GLY A 588 -30.21 7.04 5.39
C GLY A 588 -28.79 7.48 5.80
N ALA A 589 -27.79 6.59 5.75
CA ALA A 589 -26.39 6.97 5.86
C ALA A 589 -26.02 8.05 4.82
N GLN A 590 -25.21 9.04 5.25
CA GLN A 590 -24.85 10.20 4.44
C GLN A 590 -23.43 10.04 3.88
N TYR A 591 -23.29 10.18 2.56
CA TYR A 591 -21.99 10.32 1.90
C TYR A 591 -21.59 11.80 1.86
N ASP A 592 -20.29 12.08 1.88
CA ASP A 592 -19.77 13.43 1.74
C ASP A 592 -20.02 13.98 0.33
N GLU A 593 -19.82 13.11 -0.67
CA GLU A 593 -20.00 13.34 -2.09
C GLU A 593 -20.53 12.04 -2.73
N VAL A 594 -21.27 12.15 -3.84
CA VAL A 594 -21.79 10.99 -4.58
C VAL A 594 -21.49 11.14 -6.07
N ILE A 595 -20.93 10.09 -6.67
CA ILE A 595 -20.75 9.94 -8.12
C ILE A 595 -21.62 8.77 -8.58
N GLU A 596 -22.39 8.97 -9.64
CA GLU A 596 -23.21 7.91 -10.26
C GLU A 596 -22.61 7.43 -11.58
N ILE A 597 -22.65 6.10 -11.79
CA ILE A 597 -22.20 5.42 -13.01
C ILE A 597 -23.28 4.42 -13.42
N ASN A 598 -23.91 4.65 -14.58
CA ASN A 598 -24.79 3.67 -15.21
C ASN A 598 -23.92 2.62 -15.95
N LEU A 599 -23.92 1.40 -15.44
CA LEU A 599 -23.15 0.28 -15.98
C LEU A 599 -23.62 -0.16 -17.38
N SER A 600 -24.88 0.15 -17.74
CA SER A 600 -25.45 -0.19 -19.05
C SER A 600 -25.20 0.87 -20.14
N GLU A 601 -24.67 2.04 -19.75
CA GLU A 601 -24.17 3.08 -20.68
C GLU A 601 -22.63 3.08 -20.79
N LEU A 602 -21.94 2.33 -19.93
CA LEU A 602 -20.50 2.28 -19.86
C LEU A 602 -19.92 1.41 -21.00
N GLU A 603 -19.20 2.03 -21.94
CA GLU A 603 -18.35 1.32 -22.90
C GLU A 603 -16.94 1.04 -22.32
N PRO A 604 -16.12 0.18 -22.95
CA PRO A 604 -14.74 -0.04 -22.52
C PRO A 604 -13.89 1.24 -22.53
N HIS A 605 -12.96 1.36 -21.60
CA HIS A 605 -12.09 2.53 -21.46
C HIS A 605 -10.61 2.16 -21.52
N ILE A 606 -9.79 3.12 -21.96
CA ILE A 606 -8.33 3.01 -22.01
C ILE A 606 -7.72 4.26 -21.36
N ASN A 607 -6.85 4.08 -20.38
CA ASN A 607 -6.23 5.18 -19.63
C ASN A 607 -4.71 5.24 -19.87
N GLY A 608 -4.19 6.37 -20.34
CA GLY A 608 -2.75 6.55 -20.56
C GLY A 608 -2.39 7.69 -21.51
N PRO A 609 -1.11 7.86 -21.89
CA PRO A 609 -0.01 6.88 -21.78
C PRO A 609 0.91 6.99 -20.54
N PHE A 610 0.78 8.02 -19.70
CA PHE A 610 1.73 8.32 -18.61
C PHE A 610 1.09 8.56 -17.23
N THR A 611 -0.24 8.49 -17.14
CA THR A 611 -1.02 8.68 -15.91
C THR A 611 -2.28 7.79 -15.96
N PRO A 612 -2.72 7.20 -14.83
CA PRO A 612 -3.88 6.32 -14.80
C PRO A 612 -5.21 7.07 -14.88
N ASP A 613 -5.22 8.41 -14.89
CA ASP A 613 -6.43 9.24 -14.98
C ASP A 613 -6.71 9.85 -16.37
N LEU A 614 -5.84 9.67 -17.37
CA LEU A 614 -6.09 10.13 -18.73
C LEU A 614 -7.00 9.14 -19.47
N SER A 615 -8.25 9.06 -19.00
CA SER A 615 -9.24 8.10 -19.47
C SER A 615 -9.86 8.51 -20.80
N THR A 616 -9.93 7.55 -21.72
CA THR A 616 -10.45 7.71 -23.08
C THR A 616 -11.40 6.53 -23.38
N PRO A 617 -12.68 6.77 -23.72
CA PRO A 617 -13.58 5.72 -24.18
C PRO A 617 -13.04 5.05 -25.46
N LEU A 618 -13.17 3.72 -25.57
CA LEU A 618 -12.61 2.92 -26.67
C LEU A 618 -13.05 3.42 -28.05
N SER A 619 -14.31 3.82 -28.20
CA SER A 619 -14.88 4.46 -29.40
C SER A 619 -14.06 5.64 -29.93
N SER A 620 -13.37 6.37 -29.05
CA SER A 620 -12.60 7.59 -29.34
C SER A 620 -11.08 7.42 -29.27
N PHE A 621 -10.59 6.24 -28.87
CA PHE A 621 -9.17 6.03 -28.58
C PHE A 621 -8.30 6.07 -29.84
N GLY A 622 -8.73 5.44 -30.94
CA GLY A 622 -8.00 5.45 -32.21
C GLY A 622 -7.83 6.85 -32.80
N GLU A 623 -8.86 7.71 -32.69
CA GLU A 623 -8.73 9.13 -33.06
C GLU A 623 -7.76 9.87 -32.12
N THR A 624 -7.82 9.58 -30.82
CA THR A 624 -6.97 10.23 -29.82
C THR A 624 -5.48 9.91 -30.04
N VAL A 625 -5.14 8.65 -30.37
CA VAL A 625 -3.80 8.23 -30.79
C VAL A 625 -3.29 9.06 -31.97
N ALA A 626 -4.12 9.25 -33.01
CA ALA A 626 -3.76 10.06 -34.17
C ALA A 626 -3.70 11.57 -33.88
N GLN A 627 -4.56 12.10 -32.99
CA GLN A 627 -4.57 13.51 -32.59
C GLN A 627 -3.39 13.92 -31.71
N GLU A 628 -2.77 12.96 -31.02
CA GLU A 628 -1.65 13.16 -30.07
C GLU A 628 -0.28 12.70 -30.60
N ASP A 629 -0.23 12.07 -31.79
CA ASP A 629 1.00 11.56 -32.40
C ASP A 629 1.63 10.42 -31.56
N TRP A 630 0.77 9.50 -31.09
CA TRP A 630 1.18 8.31 -30.31
C TRP A 630 1.47 7.10 -31.24
N PRO A 631 2.34 6.15 -30.83
CA PRO A 631 2.65 4.98 -31.65
C PRO A 631 1.40 4.14 -31.95
N THR A 632 1.15 3.93 -33.24
CA THR A 632 0.04 3.11 -33.76
C THR A 632 0.33 1.60 -33.69
N THR A 633 1.61 1.21 -33.71
CA THR A 633 2.07 -0.16 -33.53
C THR A 633 2.13 -0.50 -32.03
N LEU A 634 1.53 -1.62 -31.64
CA LEU A 634 1.62 -2.16 -30.29
C LEU A 634 2.88 -3.06 -30.18
N SER A 635 3.81 -2.76 -29.27
CA SER A 635 5.03 -3.57 -29.10
C SER A 635 4.89 -4.72 -28.10
N ALA A 636 3.91 -4.66 -27.18
CA ALA A 636 3.54 -5.78 -26.30
C ALA A 636 2.15 -5.57 -25.69
N GLY A 637 1.40 -6.66 -25.49
CA GLY A 637 0.22 -6.73 -24.64
C GLY A 637 0.52 -7.58 -23.39
N LEU A 638 0.19 -7.10 -22.20
CA LEU A 638 0.44 -7.82 -20.95
C LEU A 638 -0.83 -7.89 -20.10
N ILE A 639 -1.29 -9.11 -19.80
CA ILE A 639 -2.47 -9.35 -18.96
C ILE A 639 -2.11 -9.99 -17.62
N GLY A 640 -3.05 -9.95 -16.68
CA GLY A 640 -2.85 -10.47 -15.34
C GLY A 640 -2.38 -9.41 -14.34
N SER A 641 -1.51 -9.83 -13.42
CA SER A 641 -1.19 -9.13 -12.17
C SER A 641 -2.41 -8.91 -11.27
N CYS A 642 -2.20 -8.43 -10.05
CA CYS A 642 -3.20 -8.37 -8.98
C CYS A 642 -4.53 -7.65 -9.31
N THR A 643 -4.59 -6.85 -10.36
CA THR A 643 -5.79 -6.07 -10.74
C THR A 643 -6.77 -6.87 -11.61
N ASN A 644 -6.26 -7.74 -12.50
CA ASN A 644 -7.04 -8.46 -13.51
C ASN A 644 -6.40 -9.83 -13.86
N SER A 645 -6.24 -10.69 -12.85
CA SER A 645 -5.66 -12.05 -12.98
C SER A 645 -6.55 -13.15 -12.39
N SER A 646 -7.85 -12.90 -12.25
CA SER A 646 -8.80 -13.90 -11.77
C SER A 646 -9.13 -14.96 -12.82
N TYR A 647 -9.80 -16.03 -12.40
CA TYR A 647 -10.36 -17.04 -13.30
C TYR A 647 -11.38 -16.44 -14.28
N GLU A 648 -12.11 -15.40 -13.87
CA GLU A 648 -13.03 -14.65 -14.72
C GLU A 648 -12.29 -13.84 -15.79
N ASP A 649 -11.26 -13.09 -15.42
CA ASP A 649 -10.40 -12.36 -16.36
C ASP A 649 -9.82 -13.30 -17.43
N MET A 650 -9.26 -14.43 -16.98
CA MET A 650 -8.54 -15.37 -17.82
C MET A 650 -9.46 -16.18 -18.73
N THR A 651 -10.68 -16.54 -18.28
CA THR A 651 -11.67 -17.19 -19.16
C THR A 651 -12.31 -16.22 -20.17
N ARG A 652 -12.45 -14.92 -19.83
CA ARG A 652 -12.83 -13.88 -20.82
C ARG A 652 -11.78 -13.75 -21.93
N VAL A 653 -10.49 -13.81 -21.58
CA VAL A 653 -9.38 -13.84 -22.55
C VAL A 653 -9.40 -15.12 -23.37
N GLU A 654 -9.57 -16.29 -22.73
CA GLU A 654 -9.66 -17.59 -23.42
C GLU A 654 -10.75 -17.61 -24.49
N SER A 655 -11.89 -16.98 -24.22
CA SER A 655 -12.99 -16.81 -25.18
C SER A 655 -12.51 -16.15 -26.47
N LEU A 656 -11.75 -15.06 -26.38
CA LEU A 656 -11.19 -14.35 -27.55
C LEU A 656 -10.10 -15.16 -28.25
N VAL A 657 -9.18 -15.76 -27.50
CA VAL A 657 -8.11 -16.61 -28.04
C VAL A 657 -8.70 -17.79 -28.82
N THR A 658 -9.74 -18.42 -28.28
CA THR A 658 -10.49 -19.51 -28.92
C THR A 658 -11.20 -19.06 -30.19
N GLN A 659 -11.77 -17.84 -30.24
CA GLN A 659 -12.35 -17.29 -31.46
C GLN A 659 -11.28 -17.05 -32.54
N ALA A 660 -10.16 -16.44 -32.14
CA ALA A 660 -9.05 -16.10 -33.03
C ALA A 660 -8.38 -17.36 -33.60
N GLU A 661 -8.16 -18.40 -32.79
CA GLU A 661 -7.59 -19.67 -33.25
C GLU A 661 -8.49 -20.37 -34.28
N LYS A 662 -9.81 -20.38 -34.07
CA LYS A 662 -10.77 -20.91 -35.07
C LYS A 662 -10.73 -20.14 -36.40
N ALA A 663 -10.25 -18.89 -36.38
CA ALA A 663 -10.02 -18.05 -37.55
C ALA A 663 -8.57 -18.15 -38.10
N GLY A 664 -7.73 -19.03 -37.56
CA GLY A 664 -6.32 -19.20 -37.94
C GLY A 664 -5.40 -18.05 -37.50
N LEU A 665 -5.86 -17.19 -36.59
CA LEU A 665 -5.11 -16.03 -36.11
C LEU A 665 -4.15 -16.39 -34.96
N ARG A 666 -3.13 -15.55 -34.80
CA ARG A 666 -2.15 -15.55 -33.71
C ARG A 666 -1.86 -14.09 -33.30
N PRO A 667 -1.36 -13.82 -32.08
CA PRO A 667 -0.94 -12.49 -31.66
C PRO A 667 0.08 -11.89 -32.64
N LYS A 668 -0.05 -10.59 -32.94
CA LYS A 668 0.92 -9.83 -33.75
C LYS A 668 1.91 -9.04 -32.90
N ALA A 669 1.51 -8.70 -31.67
CA ALA A 669 2.42 -8.22 -30.63
C ALA A 669 2.70 -9.37 -29.64
N PRO A 670 3.92 -9.43 -29.04
CA PRO A 670 4.20 -10.27 -27.87
C PRO A 670 3.10 -10.16 -26.81
N PHE A 671 2.61 -11.31 -26.35
CA PHE A 671 1.48 -11.40 -25.44
C PHE A 671 1.88 -12.15 -24.16
N TYR A 672 1.88 -11.45 -23.02
CA TYR A 672 2.34 -11.97 -21.73
C TYR A 672 1.18 -12.15 -20.76
N ILE A 673 1.21 -13.24 -19.98
CA ILE A 673 0.14 -13.62 -19.05
C ILE A 673 0.73 -13.84 -17.65
N THR A 674 0.19 -13.14 -16.65
CA THR A 674 0.64 -13.27 -15.24
C THR A 674 -0.52 -13.74 -14.35
N PRO A 675 -0.61 -15.05 -14.01
CA PRO A 675 -1.58 -15.54 -13.03
C PRO A 675 -1.38 -14.89 -11.66
N GLY A 676 -2.46 -14.65 -10.92
CA GLY A 676 -2.41 -13.92 -9.66
C GLY A 676 -1.85 -14.74 -8.49
N SER A 677 -2.07 -16.05 -8.50
CA SER A 677 -1.61 -16.99 -7.47
C SER A 677 -1.42 -18.39 -8.05
N GLU A 678 -0.73 -19.26 -7.31
CA GLU A 678 -0.61 -20.68 -7.65
C GLU A 678 -1.98 -21.38 -7.66
N GLN A 679 -2.93 -20.96 -6.82
CA GLN A 679 -4.31 -21.44 -6.86
C GLN A 679 -4.97 -21.10 -8.20
N ILE A 680 -4.83 -19.87 -8.71
CA ILE A 680 -5.31 -19.52 -10.05
C ILE A 680 -4.57 -20.31 -11.13
N ARG A 681 -3.23 -20.32 -11.11
CA ARG A 681 -2.40 -21.01 -12.12
C ARG A 681 -2.79 -22.48 -12.27
N ALA A 682 -2.79 -23.23 -11.18
CA ALA A 682 -3.14 -24.65 -11.17
C ALA A 682 -4.59 -24.91 -11.60
N THR A 683 -5.53 -24.01 -11.26
CA THR A 683 -6.94 -24.13 -11.68
C THR A 683 -7.10 -23.90 -13.19
N LEU A 684 -6.40 -22.90 -13.76
CA LEU A 684 -6.40 -22.60 -15.19
C LEU A 684 -5.62 -23.61 -16.03
N GLU A 685 -4.58 -24.23 -15.45
CA GLU A 685 -3.87 -25.38 -16.03
C GLU A 685 -4.80 -26.61 -16.11
N ARG A 686 -5.41 -26.98 -14.99
CA ARG A 686 -6.34 -28.11 -14.86
C ARG A 686 -7.55 -28.00 -15.80
N ASP A 687 -8.10 -26.80 -15.96
CA ASP A 687 -9.27 -26.54 -16.80
C ASP A 687 -8.93 -26.33 -18.29
N GLY A 688 -7.63 -26.33 -18.66
CA GLY A 688 -7.13 -26.21 -20.02
C GLY A 688 -6.83 -24.78 -20.48
N THR A 689 -7.30 -23.76 -19.76
CA THR A 689 -7.15 -22.35 -20.11
C THR A 689 -5.71 -21.94 -20.39
N LEU A 690 -4.72 -22.31 -19.55
CA LEU A 690 -3.33 -21.93 -19.83
C LEU A 690 -2.81 -22.57 -21.13
N GLN A 691 -3.17 -23.83 -21.40
CA GLN A 691 -2.80 -24.52 -22.64
C GLN A 691 -3.41 -23.82 -23.88
N THR A 692 -4.62 -23.29 -23.78
CA THR A 692 -5.25 -22.46 -24.83
C THR A 692 -4.47 -21.17 -25.09
N LEU A 693 -4.01 -20.49 -24.04
CA LEU A 693 -3.23 -19.24 -24.15
C LEU A 693 -1.81 -19.48 -24.71
N GLU A 694 -1.13 -20.52 -24.24
CA GLU A 694 0.23 -20.88 -24.67
C GLU A 694 0.25 -21.45 -26.09
N GLY A 695 -0.71 -22.31 -26.46
CA GLY A 695 -0.86 -22.84 -27.82
C GLY A 695 -1.14 -21.75 -28.87
N ALA A 696 -1.68 -20.62 -28.44
CA ALA A 696 -1.84 -19.41 -29.25
C ALA A 696 -0.59 -18.51 -29.33
N GLY A 697 0.51 -18.84 -28.65
CA GLY A 697 1.74 -18.05 -28.61
C GLY A 697 1.80 -17.02 -27.46
N GLY A 698 0.97 -17.17 -26.44
CA GLY A 698 1.09 -16.42 -25.19
C GLY A 698 2.24 -16.93 -24.32
N ILE A 699 2.90 -16.02 -23.59
CA ILE A 699 4.01 -16.32 -22.67
C ILE A 699 3.51 -16.22 -21.23
N VAL A 700 3.40 -17.35 -20.53
CA VAL A 700 3.04 -17.39 -19.11
C VAL A 700 4.26 -17.04 -18.26
N LEU A 701 4.13 -15.99 -17.46
CA LEU A 701 5.11 -15.53 -16.47
C LEU A 701 4.78 -16.09 -15.08
N SER A 702 5.76 -16.09 -14.18
CA SER A 702 5.59 -16.59 -12.80
C SER A 702 4.48 -15.83 -12.05
N ASN A 703 3.90 -16.46 -11.01
CA ASN A 703 2.83 -15.89 -10.17
C ASN A 703 3.34 -14.74 -9.26
N ALA A 704 3.82 -13.65 -9.86
CA ALA A 704 4.58 -12.58 -9.22
C ALA A 704 4.31 -11.21 -9.89
N CYS A 705 4.73 -10.12 -9.25
CA CYS A 705 4.44 -8.76 -9.72
C CYS A 705 5.08 -8.42 -11.08
N GLY A 706 6.31 -8.88 -11.32
CA GLY A 706 6.97 -8.83 -12.63
C GLY A 706 6.87 -7.46 -13.36
N PRO A 707 6.38 -7.42 -14.62
CA PRO A 707 6.25 -6.19 -15.41
C PRO A 707 5.31 -5.11 -14.83
N CYS A 708 4.47 -5.41 -13.84
CA CYS A 708 3.64 -4.40 -13.17
C CYS A 708 4.47 -3.43 -12.30
N ILE A 709 5.61 -3.90 -11.77
CA ILE A 709 6.47 -3.11 -10.87
C ILE A 709 7.84 -2.73 -11.46
N GLY A 710 8.14 -3.18 -12.68
CA GLY A 710 9.37 -2.89 -13.42
C GLY A 710 10.36 -4.06 -13.46
N GLN A 711 9.98 -5.23 -12.95
CA GLN A 711 10.80 -6.44 -13.00
C GLN A 711 10.52 -7.20 -14.30
N TRP A 712 10.90 -6.59 -15.42
CA TRP A 712 10.74 -7.15 -16.77
C TRP A 712 11.99 -6.90 -17.60
N LYS A 713 12.55 -7.97 -18.15
CA LYS A 713 13.64 -7.91 -19.12
C LYS A 713 13.10 -8.20 -20.52
N ARG A 714 12.73 -7.12 -21.20
CA ARG A 714 12.24 -7.13 -22.58
C ARG A 714 13.20 -7.87 -23.53
N GLN A 715 12.63 -8.59 -24.48
CA GLN A 715 13.35 -9.40 -25.49
C GLN A 715 13.29 -8.78 -26.91
N ASP A 716 12.74 -7.56 -27.04
CA ASP A 716 12.49 -6.89 -28.33
C ASP A 716 13.49 -5.75 -28.64
N ASP A 717 14.64 -5.74 -27.96
CA ASP A 717 15.81 -4.87 -28.18
C ASP A 717 15.52 -3.35 -28.32
N ILE A 718 14.38 -2.87 -27.82
CA ILE A 718 14.02 -1.44 -27.91
C ILE A 718 15.01 -0.58 -27.11
N ALA A 719 15.86 0.15 -27.84
CA ALA A 719 16.88 1.02 -27.28
C ALA A 719 16.28 2.06 -26.32
N LYS A 720 16.85 2.18 -25.12
CA LYS A 720 16.33 3.03 -24.05
C LYS A 720 16.21 4.49 -24.49
N GLY A 721 15.00 5.05 -24.35
CA GLY A 721 14.60 6.37 -24.82
C GLY A 721 13.69 6.34 -26.06
N THR A 722 13.67 5.23 -26.81
CA THR A 722 12.82 5.06 -27.99
C THR A 722 11.33 5.08 -27.60
N PRO A 723 10.48 5.87 -28.28
CA PRO A 723 9.03 5.80 -28.10
C PRO A 723 8.43 4.51 -28.69
N ASN A 724 7.68 3.78 -27.86
CA ASN A 724 6.87 2.63 -28.26
C ASN A 724 5.58 2.59 -27.40
N ALA A 725 4.55 1.88 -27.84
CA ALA A 725 3.33 1.66 -27.06
C ALA A 725 3.24 0.23 -26.54
N ILE A 726 2.83 0.06 -25.28
CA ILE A 726 2.37 -1.20 -24.69
C ILE A 726 0.96 -1.03 -24.14
N LEU A 727 0.21 -2.13 -24.07
CA LEU A 727 -1.07 -2.20 -23.36
C LEU A 727 -0.94 -3.16 -22.18
N THR A 728 -1.51 -2.79 -21.03
CA THR A 728 -1.48 -3.64 -19.84
C THR A 728 -2.83 -3.71 -19.13
N SER A 729 -3.19 -4.87 -18.57
CA SER A 729 -4.36 -4.99 -17.67
C SER A 729 -4.04 -4.59 -16.23
N TYR A 730 -2.92 -3.90 -16.01
CA TYR A 730 -2.43 -3.49 -14.70
C TYR A 730 -3.12 -2.21 -14.22
N ASN A 731 -2.54 -1.58 -13.20
CA ASN A 731 -3.05 -0.37 -12.54
C ASN A 731 -2.17 0.89 -12.72
N ARG A 732 -0.90 0.77 -13.12
CA ARG A 732 0.04 1.91 -13.23
C ARG A 732 0.83 1.94 -14.54
N ASN A 733 0.87 3.12 -15.14
CA ASN A 733 1.48 3.44 -16.43
C ASN A 733 2.44 4.65 -16.38
N PHE A 734 2.94 5.02 -15.19
CA PHE A 734 3.89 6.12 -15.07
C PHE A 734 5.13 5.91 -15.96
N ARG A 735 5.70 7.00 -16.49
CA ARG A 735 6.81 6.95 -17.46
C ARG A 735 7.97 6.07 -16.99
N GLY A 736 8.27 5.00 -17.74
CA GLY A 736 9.33 4.03 -17.43
C GLY A 736 9.02 3.04 -16.31
N ARG A 737 7.77 2.94 -15.84
CA ARG A 737 7.35 2.03 -14.74
C ARG A 737 7.58 0.55 -15.05
N ASN A 738 7.26 0.11 -16.27
CA ASN A 738 7.12 -1.32 -16.58
C ASN A 738 8.41 -1.97 -17.08
N ASP A 739 9.31 -1.18 -17.68
CA ASP A 739 10.52 -1.66 -18.38
C ASP A 739 11.75 -0.74 -18.19
N GLY A 740 11.64 0.32 -17.38
CA GLY A 740 12.70 1.32 -17.21
C GLY A 740 12.98 2.20 -18.43
N ASN A 741 12.18 2.14 -19.50
CA ASN A 741 12.30 2.98 -20.69
C ASN A 741 11.42 4.25 -20.55
N PRO A 742 12.01 5.47 -20.45
CA PRO A 742 11.23 6.70 -20.38
C PRO A 742 10.52 7.06 -21.70
N GLY A 743 10.77 6.34 -22.80
CA GLY A 743 10.01 6.45 -24.05
C GLY A 743 8.72 5.63 -24.10
N THR A 744 8.61 4.56 -23.30
CA THR A 744 7.46 3.64 -23.33
C THR A 744 6.18 4.33 -22.87
N MET A 745 5.18 4.31 -23.74
CA MET A 745 3.80 4.71 -23.48
C MET A 745 3.00 3.47 -23.03
N ASN A 746 2.43 3.47 -21.83
CA ASN A 746 1.62 2.36 -21.34
C ASN A 746 0.13 2.78 -21.24
N PHE A 747 -0.72 1.99 -21.89
CA PHE A 747 -2.17 2.17 -21.87
C PHE A 747 -2.82 1.08 -21.01
N LEU A 748 -3.54 1.50 -19.97
CA LEU A 748 -4.26 0.62 -19.05
C LEU A 748 -5.64 0.31 -19.61
N ALA A 749 -5.99 -0.97 -19.69
CA ALA A 749 -7.28 -1.44 -20.20
C ALA A 749 -7.79 -2.67 -19.42
N SER A 750 -8.94 -3.22 -19.82
CA SER A 750 -9.40 -4.55 -19.44
C SER A 750 -8.63 -5.65 -20.21
N PRO A 751 -8.38 -6.84 -19.61
CA PRO A 751 -7.52 -7.86 -20.23
C PRO A 751 -8.03 -8.36 -21.59
N GLU A 752 -9.34 -8.38 -21.80
CA GLU A 752 -9.97 -8.65 -23.09
C GLU A 752 -9.58 -7.64 -24.19
N ILE A 753 -9.50 -6.35 -23.87
CA ILE A 753 -9.10 -5.29 -24.81
C ILE A 753 -7.60 -5.35 -25.09
N VAL A 754 -6.77 -5.62 -24.07
CA VAL A 754 -5.32 -5.88 -24.25
C VAL A 754 -5.11 -7.05 -25.21
N THR A 755 -5.85 -8.15 -25.03
CA THR A 755 -5.80 -9.33 -25.90
C THR A 755 -6.20 -9.00 -27.33
N ALA A 756 -7.36 -8.35 -27.53
CA ALA A 756 -7.85 -7.99 -28.85
C ALA A 756 -6.86 -7.09 -29.63
N MET A 757 -6.26 -6.10 -28.96
CA MET A 757 -5.23 -5.25 -29.57
C MET A 757 -3.90 -5.99 -29.82
N ALA A 758 -3.53 -6.97 -28.99
CA ALA A 758 -2.36 -7.83 -29.23
C ALA A 758 -2.51 -8.69 -30.50
N TYR A 759 -3.71 -9.19 -30.80
CA TYR A 759 -4.03 -9.85 -32.08
C TYR A 759 -4.08 -8.89 -33.27
N ALA A 760 -4.50 -7.63 -33.06
CA ALA A 760 -4.46 -6.61 -34.09
C ALA A 760 -3.03 -6.11 -34.40
N GLY A 761 -2.14 -6.11 -33.40
CA GLY A 761 -0.80 -5.51 -33.45
C GLY A 761 -0.81 -3.98 -33.40
N SER A 762 -1.94 -3.37 -33.03
CA SER A 762 -2.15 -1.93 -33.13
C SER A 762 -2.96 -1.35 -31.98
N THR A 763 -2.59 -0.14 -31.56
CA THR A 763 -3.28 0.66 -30.55
C THR A 763 -4.56 1.33 -31.08
N THR A 764 -4.77 1.40 -32.40
CA THR A 764 -5.95 2.05 -33.00
C THR A 764 -7.09 1.10 -33.34
N PHE A 765 -6.98 -0.19 -33.03
CA PHE A 765 -7.97 -1.21 -33.36
C PHE A 765 -9.11 -1.26 -32.33
N ASN A 766 -10.35 -1.07 -32.77
CA ASN A 766 -11.53 -1.21 -31.94
C ASN A 766 -12.23 -2.57 -32.20
N PRO A 767 -12.13 -3.57 -31.30
CA PRO A 767 -12.74 -4.89 -31.51
C PRO A 767 -14.27 -4.89 -31.59
N ILE A 768 -14.95 -3.81 -31.19
CA ILE A 768 -16.41 -3.68 -31.28
C ILE A 768 -16.85 -3.45 -32.74
N THR A 769 -16.07 -2.68 -33.50
CA THR A 769 -16.40 -2.25 -34.87
C THR A 769 -15.59 -2.97 -35.94
N ASP A 770 -14.30 -3.15 -35.71
CA ASP A 770 -13.30 -3.37 -36.75
C ASP A 770 -13.15 -4.85 -37.14
N GLU A 771 -12.56 -5.10 -38.31
CA GLU A 771 -12.30 -6.45 -38.82
C GLU A 771 -10.80 -6.69 -39.02
N LEU A 772 -10.32 -7.83 -38.52
CA LEU A 772 -9.02 -8.40 -38.88
C LEU A 772 -9.14 -9.23 -40.15
N LYS A 773 -8.01 -9.47 -40.82
CA LYS A 773 -7.90 -10.43 -41.93
C LYS A 773 -7.25 -11.72 -41.46
N THR A 774 -7.92 -12.83 -41.74
CA THR A 774 -7.42 -14.19 -41.51
C THR A 774 -6.30 -14.55 -42.49
N PRO A 775 -5.52 -15.63 -42.28
CA PRO A 775 -4.50 -16.07 -43.23
C PRO A 775 -5.04 -16.41 -44.63
N ASP A 776 -6.32 -16.78 -44.74
CA ASP A 776 -7.01 -17.03 -46.01
C ASP A 776 -7.80 -15.80 -46.55
N GLY A 777 -7.53 -14.61 -46.00
CA GLY A 777 -8.01 -13.32 -46.52
C GLY A 777 -9.46 -12.94 -46.17
N LYS A 778 -10.17 -13.77 -45.43
CA LYS A 778 -11.53 -13.47 -44.95
C LYS A 778 -11.50 -12.37 -43.89
N SER A 779 -12.64 -11.69 -43.70
CA SER A 779 -12.88 -10.84 -42.54
C SER A 779 -13.18 -11.68 -41.31
N PHE A 780 -12.62 -11.27 -40.17
CA PHE A 780 -12.94 -11.76 -38.84
C PHE A 780 -13.13 -10.57 -37.89
N ARG A 781 -14.18 -10.58 -37.09
CA ARG A 781 -14.35 -9.68 -35.94
C ARG A 781 -14.62 -10.53 -34.70
N PHE A 782 -14.09 -10.10 -33.56
CA PHE A 782 -14.35 -10.75 -32.28
C PHE A 782 -15.81 -10.58 -31.86
N GLU A 783 -16.43 -11.67 -31.37
CA GLU A 783 -17.66 -11.60 -30.60
C GLU A 783 -17.33 -11.20 -29.15
N PRO A 784 -18.23 -10.49 -28.44
CA PRO A 784 -17.98 -10.06 -27.07
C PRO A 784 -17.58 -11.22 -26.13
N PRO A 785 -16.53 -11.04 -25.31
CA PRO A 785 -15.93 -12.11 -24.53
C PRO A 785 -16.90 -12.67 -23.48
N GLN A 786 -16.93 -14.00 -23.37
CA GLN A 786 -17.68 -14.72 -22.34
C GLN A 786 -16.70 -15.29 -21.31
N GLY A 787 -17.03 -15.19 -20.03
CA GLY A 787 -16.19 -15.72 -18.94
C GLY A 787 -17.01 -16.43 -17.88
N LEU A 788 -16.32 -17.02 -16.91
CA LEU A 788 -16.89 -17.70 -15.76
C LEU A 788 -16.40 -17.01 -14.49
N GLU A 789 -17.30 -16.53 -13.63
CA GLU A 789 -16.98 -15.91 -12.33
C GLU A 789 -16.02 -16.77 -11.47
N GLY A 790 -16.16 -18.10 -11.58
CA GLY A 790 -15.23 -19.06 -11.00
C GLY A 790 -15.41 -20.45 -11.60
N PRO A 791 -14.54 -21.40 -11.24
CA PRO A 791 -14.56 -22.76 -11.76
C PRO A 791 -15.83 -23.53 -11.36
N ARG A 792 -16.19 -24.52 -12.19
CA ARG A 792 -17.36 -25.42 -11.98
C ARG A 792 -17.14 -26.44 -10.86
N THR A 793 -15.89 -26.68 -10.50
CA THR A 793 -15.41 -27.45 -9.35
C THR A 793 -14.66 -26.48 -8.41
N PRO A 794 -14.39 -26.83 -7.14
CA PRO A 794 -13.59 -25.99 -6.26
C PRO A 794 -12.24 -25.60 -6.90
N PHE A 795 -11.71 -24.44 -6.53
CA PHE A 795 -10.36 -24.02 -6.92
C PHE A 795 -9.32 -25.07 -6.50
N ASP A 796 -8.30 -25.25 -7.33
CA ASP A 796 -7.22 -26.19 -7.02
C ASP A 796 -6.37 -25.70 -5.83
N SER A 797 -5.69 -26.63 -5.17
CA SER A 797 -4.76 -26.33 -4.08
C SER A 797 -3.33 -26.10 -4.59
N GLY A 798 -3.04 -26.44 -5.85
CA GLY A 798 -1.76 -26.21 -6.51
C GLY A 798 -0.56 -26.95 -5.91
N VAL A 799 0.64 -26.60 -6.35
CA VAL A 799 1.89 -27.25 -5.91
C VAL A 799 2.11 -27.04 -4.41
N LYS A 800 2.22 -28.14 -3.65
CA LYS A 800 2.41 -28.12 -2.18
C LYS A 800 3.62 -27.29 -1.71
N GLY A 801 4.70 -27.26 -2.50
CA GLY A 801 5.88 -26.44 -2.21
C GLY A 801 5.68 -24.93 -2.36
N LEU A 802 4.58 -24.49 -2.98
CA LEU A 802 4.19 -23.10 -3.18
C LEU A 802 3.02 -22.69 -2.26
N GLN A 803 2.65 -23.53 -1.29
CA GLN A 803 1.65 -23.19 -0.28
C GLN A 803 2.27 -22.41 0.90
N SER A 804 1.45 -21.63 1.61
CA SER A 804 1.87 -20.90 2.82
C SER A 804 2.52 -21.82 3.86
N LEU A 805 3.75 -21.46 4.25
CA LEU A 805 4.36 -21.94 5.48
C LEU A 805 3.72 -21.17 6.65
N SER A 806 2.74 -21.79 7.31
CA SER A 806 2.05 -21.23 8.48
C SER A 806 2.53 -21.90 9.77
N PRO A 807 3.46 -21.30 10.55
CA PRO A 807 4.04 -21.94 11.74
C PRO A 807 2.99 -22.12 12.85
N ASP A 808 3.02 -23.24 13.58
CA ASP A 808 2.10 -23.51 14.70
C ASP A 808 2.18 -22.46 15.83
N GLY A 809 3.35 -21.86 16.01
CA GLY A 809 3.60 -20.70 16.86
C GLY A 809 4.94 -20.03 16.52
N PRO A 810 5.35 -19.00 17.28
CA PRO A 810 6.72 -18.48 17.20
C PRO A 810 7.72 -19.56 17.63
N SER A 811 8.89 -19.60 16.98
CA SER A 811 9.99 -20.49 17.34
C SER A 811 11.24 -19.67 17.71
N PRO A 812 11.42 -19.28 18.99
CA PRO A 812 12.52 -18.41 19.41
C PRO A 812 13.92 -18.95 19.09
N ALA A 813 14.06 -20.27 18.93
CA ALA A 813 15.29 -20.97 18.60
C ALA A 813 15.65 -20.97 17.10
N VAL A 814 14.82 -20.38 16.23
CA VAL A 814 15.18 -20.14 14.82
C VAL A 814 16.06 -18.89 14.75
N ASP A 815 17.31 -19.04 14.33
CA ASP A 815 18.19 -17.90 14.05
C ASP A 815 17.75 -17.16 12.78
N ILE A 816 17.95 -15.85 12.77
CA ILE A 816 17.59 -14.98 11.63
C ILE A 816 18.73 -14.99 10.62
N ALA A 817 18.44 -15.33 9.37
CA ALA A 817 19.43 -15.45 8.30
C ALA A 817 19.88 -14.08 7.75
N ILE A 818 20.70 -13.35 8.51
CA ILE A 818 21.45 -12.17 8.05
C ILE A 818 22.94 -12.47 8.18
N SER A 819 23.68 -12.37 7.07
CA SER A 819 25.15 -12.44 7.13
C SER A 819 25.71 -11.13 7.72
N PRO A 820 26.68 -11.17 8.66
CA PRO A 820 27.43 -9.99 9.09
C PRO A 820 28.21 -9.29 7.96
N SER A 821 28.42 -9.97 6.83
CA SER A 821 29.05 -9.43 5.62
C SER A 821 28.05 -9.19 4.47
N SER A 822 26.76 -9.08 4.75
CA SER A 822 25.72 -8.87 3.73
C SER A 822 25.79 -7.46 3.14
N GLU A 823 25.65 -7.35 1.82
CA GLU A 823 25.32 -6.06 1.18
C GLU A 823 23.80 -5.85 1.04
N ARG A 824 22.98 -6.90 1.21
CA ARG A 824 21.52 -6.91 0.92
C ARG A 824 20.68 -6.58 2.15
N LEU A 825 21.13 -7.00 3.33
CA LEU A 825 20.43 -6.89 4.62
C LEU A 825 21.38 -6.32 5.67
N ALA A 826 20.88 -5.48 6.59
CA ALA A 826 21.63 -5.03 7.75
C ALA A 826 20.70 -4.85 8.95
N PHE A 827 21.18 -5.20 10.15
CA PHE A 827 20.47 -4.85 11.39
C PHE A 827 20.33 -3.33 11.52
N LEU A 828 19.23 -2.87 12.12
CA LEU A 828 19.00 -1.45 12.37
C LEU A 828 19.50 -1.06 13.76
N GLU A 829 20.35 -0.03 13.79
CA GLU A 829 20.68 0.70 15.01
C GLU A 829 19.51 1.64 15.37
N PRO A 830 19.06 1.70 16.64
CA PRO A 830 18.03 2.64 17.05
C PRO A 830 18.47 4.10 16.85
N PHE A 831 17.61 4.92 16.24
CA PHE A 831 17.90 6.35 16.08
C PHE A 831 17.96 7.07 17.43
N GLU A 832 18.95 7.97 17.55
CA GLU A 832 19.12 8.88 18.67
C GLU A 832 17.84 9.64 19.01
N ALA A 833 17.61 9.87 20.31
CA ALA A 833 16.52 10.69 20.81
C ALA A 833 16.61 12.16 20.34
N PHE A 834 15.51 12.90 20.48
CA PHE A 834 15.54 14.34 20.32
C PHE A 834 16.30 14.99 21.49
N PRO A 835 17.16 16.00 21.27
CA PRO A 835 17.91 16.66 22.33
C PRO A 835 16.99 17.44 23.27
N GLU A 836 17.48 17.74 24.47
CA GLU A 836 16.78 18.54 25.48
C GLU A 836 16.86 20.05 25.17
N GLY A 837 16.32 20.46 24.02
CA GLY A 837 16.32 21.85 23.56
C GLY A 837 15.88 22.02 22.10
N ASP A 838 15.71 23.27 21.68
CA ASP A 838 15.56 23.62 20.26
C ASP A 838 16.83 23.21 19.47
N LEU A 839 16.65 22.92 18.18
CA LEU A 839 17.76 22.53 17.30
C LEU A 839 18.52 23.77 16.85
N GLU A 840 19.81 23.84 17.12
CA GLU A 840 20.70 24.89 16.63
C GLU A 840 21.66 24.38 15.55
N GLY A 841 22.19 25.31 14.73
CA GLY A 841 23.28 25.01 13.79
C GLY A 841 22.91 24.07 12.63
N LEU A 842 21.62 23.85 12.35
CA LEU A 842 21.18 23.09 11.18
C LEU A 842 21.68 23.77 9.90
N LYS A 843 22.17 23.01 8.92
CA LYS A 843 22.47 23.53 7.58
C LYS A 843 21.40 23.10 6.58
N VAL A 844 21.07 23.96 5.62
CA VAL A 844 20.20 23.58 4.50
C VAL A 844 21.04 22.78 3.49
N LEU A 845 20.83 21.45 3.44
CA LEU A 845 21.56 20.55 2.55
C LEU A 845 21.26 20.85 1.07
N VAL A 846 19.98 21.01 0.75
CA VAL A 846 19.51 21.36 -0.59
C VAL A 846 18.14 22.03 -0.51
N LYS A 847 17.94 23.03 -1.35
CA LYS A 847 16.63 23.61 -1.69
C LYS A 847 16.17 22.95 -2.99
N VAL A 848 15.08 22.19 -2.94
CA VAL A 848 14.54 21.43 -4.08
C VAL A 848 13.49 22.26 -4.80
N THR A 849 13.56 22.33 -6.12
CA THR A 849 12.54 22.95 -6.98
C THR A 849 11.78 21.90 -7.80
N GLY A 850 10.51 22.17 -8.09
CA GLY A 850 9.63 21.29 -8.84
C GLY A 850 9.12 20.08 -8.04
N LYS A 851 8.57 19.11 -8.77
CA LYS A 851 7.89 17.93 -8.20
C LYS A 851 8.91 16.95 -7.59
N CYS A 852 8.90 16.81 -6.27
CA CYS A 852 9.72 15.85 -5.53
C CYS A 852 8.88 14.68 -5.02
N THR A 853 8.94 13.54 -5.71
CA THR A 853 8.22 12.30 -5.36
C THR A 853 9.05 11.41 -4.41
N THR A 854 8.47 10.32 -3.88
CA THR A 854 9.30 9.32 -3.18
C THR A 854 10.30 8.60 -4.09
N ASP A 855 10.15 8.65 -5.42
CA ASP A 855 11.17 8.26 -6.39
C ASP A 855 12.24 9.33 -6.61
N THR A 856 11.92 10.61 -6.42
CA THR A 856 12.91 11.69 -6.34
C THR A 856 13.79 11.58 -5.09
N ILE A 857 13.19 11.18 -3.96
CA ILE A 857 13.88 11.05 -2.65
C ILE A 857 14.61 9.71 -2.51
N SER A 858 14.04 8.61 -3.02
CA SER A 858 14.50 7.23 -2.77
C SER A 858 14.26 6.36 -4.00
N ALA A 859 15.02 6.53 -5.09
CA ALA A 859 14.77 5.85 -6.37
C ALA A 859 14.62 4.31 -6.27
N ALA A 860 13.79 3.73 -7.15
CA ALA A 860 13.59 2.28 -7.28
C ALA A 860 14.61 1.61 -8.26
N GLY A 861 14.18 0.61 -9.05
CA GLY A 861 15.03 -0.06 -10.04
C GLY A 861 16.25 -0.75 -9.42
N PRO A 862 17.50 -0.40 -9.82
CA PRO A 862 18.72 -1.07 -9.34
C PRO A 862 18.97 -0.93 -7.83
N TRP A 863 18.22 -0.06 -7.14
CA TRP A 863 18.29 0.13 -5.69
C TRP A 863 17.39 -0.85 -4.90
N LEU A 864 16.48 -1.58 -5.55
CA LEU A 864 15.58 -2.52 -4.87
C LEU A 864 16.33 -3.66 -4.15
N LYS A 865 17.52 -4.04 -4.64
CA LYS A 865 18.38 -5.04 -3.97
C LYS A 865 18.83 -4.62 -2.56
N TYR A 866 18.86 -3.32 -2.26
CA TYR A 866 19.33 -2.78 -0.97
C TYR A 866 18.17 -2.49 0.01
N LYS A 867 16.97 -3.02 -0.22
CA LYS A 867 15.78 -2.68 0.58
C LYS A 867 15.87 -3.04 2.06
N GLY A 868 16.63 -4.07 2.43
CA GLY A 868 16.97 -4.41 3.81
C GLY A 868 18.28 -3.82 4.35
N HIS A 869 19.02 -3.02 3.57
CA HIS A 869 20.34 -2.51 3.97
C HIS A 869 20.37 -0.97 3.96
N LEU A 870 19.95 -0.37 5.08
CA LEU A 870 19.76 1.08 5.19
C LEU A 870 20.99 1.93 4.80
N PRO A 871 22.25 1.59 5.16
CA PRO A 871 23.42 2.34 4.68
C PRO A 871 23.55 2.35 3.14
N ASN A 872 23.64 1.18 2.50
CA ASN A 872 23.77 1.04 1.04
C ASN A 872 22.63 1.72 0.26
N ILE A 873 21.37 1.61 0.69
CA ILE A 873 20.27 2.30 0.00
C ILE A 873 20.30 3.82 0.24
N SER A 874 20.91 4.32 1.32
CA SER A 874 21.02 5.77 1.58
C SER A 874 21.94 6.50 0.58
N ALA A 875 22.78 5.78 -0.16
CA ALA A 875 23.52 6.32 -1.31
C ALA A 875 22.63 6.77 -2.49
N ASN A 876 21.29 6.62 -2.39
CA ASN A 876 20.33 7.14 -3.36
C ASN A 876 19.46 8.31 -2.84
N THR A 877 19.73 8.82 -1.64
CA THR A 877 18.95 9.90 -1.02
C THR A 877 18.93 11.14 -1.89
N LEU A 878 17.72 11.57 -2.29
CA LEU A 878 17.49 12.72 -3.17
C LEU A 878 18.22 12.66 -4.53
N ASN A 879 18.62 11.48 -4.98
CA ASN A 879 19.53 11.32 -6.14
C ASN A 879 18.93 11.66 -7.51
N THR A 880 17.69 12.14 -7.58
CA THR A 880 17.11 12.77 -8.77
C THR A 880 16.40 14.10 -8.47
N ALA A 881 16.64 14.69 -7.29
CA ALA A 881 16.15 16.02 -6.94
C ALA A 881 16.88 17.11 -7.74
N VAL A 882 16.15 18.18 -8.08
CA VAL A 882 16.67 19.36 -8.78
C VAL A 882 17.03 20.43 -7.76
N ASN A 883 18.30 20.87 -7.76
CA ASN A 883 18.77 21.97 -6.93
C ASN A 883 18.19 23.30 -7.45
N ALA A 884 17.47 24.04 -6.59
CA ALA A 884 16.80 25.28 -6.95
C ALA A 884 17.76 26.42 -7.35
N ALA A 885 19.01 26.41 -6.85
CA ALA A 885 19.98 27.46 -7.12
C ALA A 885 20.71 27.28 -8.46
N THR A 886 21.04 26.04 -8.85
CA THR A 886 21.79 25.76 -10.09
C THR A 886 20.98 25.10 -11.20
N GLY A 887 19.81 24.54 -10.89
CA GLY A 887 19.00 23.75 -11.82
C GLY A 887 19.56 22.35 -12.12
N GLU A 888 20.64 21.93 -11.46
CA GLU A 888 21.25 20.63 -11.65
C GLU A 888 20.50 19.51 -10.91
N VAL A 889 20.57 18.30 -11.46
CA VAL A 889 20.00 17.08 -10.85
C VAL A 889 21.07 16.38 -10.03
N ASN A 890 20.75 16.02 -8.77
CA ASN A 890 21.65 15.33 -7.84
C ASN A 890 22.97 16.09 -7.55
N VAL A 891 22.89 17.40 -7.32
CA VAL A 891 24.05 18.22 -6.98
C VAL A 891 23.77 19.05 -5.74
N ALA A 892 24.72 19.00 -4.81
CA ALA A 892 24.81 19.93 -3.68
C ALA A 892 26.22 20.54 -3.62
N TYR A 893 26.34 21.62 -2.86
CA TYR A 893 27.59 22.33 -2.65
C TYR A 893 27.83 22.42 -1.14
N ASP A 894 29.06 22.09 -0.72
CA ASP A 894 29.46 22.21 0.68
C ASP A 894 29.78 23.67 1.03
N LEU A 895 30.00 23.96 2.31
CA LEU A 895 30.23 25.31 2.83
C LEU A 895 31.54 25.96 2.33
N ASP A 896 32.47 25.16 1.78
CA ASP A 896 33.68 25.61 1.09
C ASP A 896 33.48 25.86 -0.43
N GLY A 897 32.27 25.67 -0.94
CA GLY A 897 31.93 25.77 -2.36
C GLY A 897 32.28 24.54 -3.20
N SER A 898 32.78 23.45 -2.59
CA SER A 898 33.05 22.20 -3.31
C SER A 898 31.76 21.49 -3.72
N ARG A 899 31.75 20.94 -4.94
CA ARG A 899 30.57 20.34 -5.58
C ARG A 899 30.53 18.82 -5.36
N HIS A 900 29.44 18.33 -4.80
CA HIS A 900 29.21 16.91 -4.47
C HIS A 900 27.89 16.43 -5.08
N THR A 901 27.59 15.12 -5.00
CA THR A 901 26.19 14.68 -5.10
C THR A 901 25.47 14.92 -3.77
N ILE A 902 24.13 14.96 -3.79
CA ILE A 902 23.34 15.20 -2.58
C ILE A 902 23.58 14.12 -1.49
N PRO A 903 23.61 12.79 -1.80
CA PRO A 903 23.91 11.79 -0.78
C PRO A 903 25.37 11.82 -0.33
N ASP A 904 26.35 12.11 -1.20
CA ASP A 904 27.77 12.19 -0.80
C ASP A 904 28.00 13.30 0.24
N LEU A 905 27.41 14.49 0.01
CA LEU A 905 27.50 15.60 0.96
C LEU A 905 26.82 15.25 2.29
N ALA A 906 25.66 14.60 2.24
CA ALA A 906 24.95 14.17 3.44
C ALA A 906 25.72 13.09 4.24
N PHE A 907 26.43 12.17 3.58
CA PHE A 907 27.37 11.25 4.24
C PHE A 907 28.55 11.99 4.89
N ARG A 908 29.14 12.97 4.20
CA ARG A 908 30.23 13.82 4.72
C ARG A 908 29.78 14.64 5.93
N TRP A 909 28.60 15.25 5.88
CA TRP A 909 28.01 15.98 7.00
C TRP A 909 27.65 15.06 8.18
N LYS A 910 27.11 13.85 7.93
CA LYS A 910 26.92 12.83 8.98
C LYS A 910 28.23 12.52 9.70
N ALA A 911 29.31 12.25 8.94
CA ALA A 911 30.62 11.94 9.51
C ALA A 911 31.24 13.10 10.31
N ALA A 912 30.91 14.35 9.94
CA ALA A 912 31.28 15.56 10.67
C ALA A 912 30.34 15.92 11.84
N GLY A 913 29.27 15.15 12.08
CA GLY A 913 28.26 15.44 13.11
C GLY A 913 27.38 16.67 12.79
N GLN A 914 27.36 17.15 11.55
CA GLN A 914 26.60 18.33 11.11
C GLN A 914 25.13 17.97 10.83
N PRO A 915 24.16 18.36 11.68
CA PRO A 915 22.74 18.13 11.41
C PRO A 915 22.23 19.04 10.30
N TRP A 916 21.19 18.60 9.57
CA TRP A 916 20.70 19.35 8.41
C TRP A 916 19.18 19.28 8.20
N LEU A 917 18.70 20.13 7.29
CA LEU A 917 17.34 20.14 6.79
C LEU A 917 17.27 20.25 5.26
N VAL A 918 16.13 19.88 4.69
CA VAL A 918 15.79 20.08 3.27
C VAL A 918 14.65 21.09 3.15
N VAL A 919 14.76 21.97 2.15
CA VAL A 919 13.67 22.87 1.75
C VAL A 919 13.07 22.37 0.43
N ALA A 920 11.75 22.33 0.29
CA ALA A 920 11.09 21.94 -0.95
C ALA A 920 9.77 22.70 -1.22
N GLU A 921 9.19 22.49 -2.40
CA GLU A 921 7.92 23.11 -2.82
C GLU A 921 6.69 22.32 -2.35
N HIS A 922 5.69 22.16 -3.22
CA HIS A 922 4.40 21.51 -2.92
C HIS A 922 4.43 19.99 -3.06
N ASN A 923 3.57 19.33 -2.27
CA ASN A 923 3.31 17.89 -2.27
C ASN A 923 4.58 17.01 -2.18
N TYR A 924 5.53 17.42 -1.36
CA TYR A 924 6.80 16.71 -1.15
C TYR A 924 6.55 15.27 -0.68
N GLY A 925 7.18 14.31 -1.36
CA GLY A 925 6.97 12.89 -1.13
C GLY A 925 5.71 12.30 -1.78
N GLU A 926 5.19 12.91 -2.85
CA GLU A 926 4.11 12.30 -3.65
C GLU A 926 4.52 10.91 -4.16
N GLY A 927 3.59 9.94 -4.18
CA GLY A 927 3.79 8.63 -4.83
C GLY A 927 3.80 7.43 -3.88
N SER A 928 4.72 6.50 -4.09
CA SER A 928 4.75 5.19 -3.44
C SER A 928 5.07 5.30 -1.93
N ALA A 929 4.39 4.49 -1.10
CA ALA A 929 4.40 4.50 0.37
C ALA A 929 5.73 4.15 1.07
N ARG A 930 6.86 4.21 0.35
CA ARG A 930 8.16 3.69 0.79
C ARG A 930 8.75 4.52 1.93
N GLU A 931 8.78 3.92 3.12
CA GLU A 931 9.39 4.49 4.34
C GLU A 931 10.89 4.81 4.18
N HIS A 932 11.59 4.18 3.24
CA HIS A 932 12.99 4.49 2.89
C HIS A 932 13.21 5.99 2.62
N ALA A 933 12.24 6.66 1.98
CA ALA A 933 12.31 8.10 1.73
C ALA A 933 12.35 8.98 3.01
N ALA A 934 11.97 8.43 4.17
CA ALA A 934 12.15 9.08 5.49
C ALA A 934 13.35 8.50 6.26
N LEU A 935 13.57 7.18 6.19
CA LEU A 935 14.70 6.51 6.83
C LEU A 935 16.06 7.00 6.34
N GLN A 936 16.26 7.21 5.04
CA GLN A 936 17.58 7.58 4.53
C GLN A 936 17.98 9.01 4.91
N PRO A 937 17.11 10.05 4.78
CA PRO A 937 17.40 11.35 5.37
C PRO A 937 17.71 11.26 6.87
N ARG A 938 16.90 10.52 7.66
CA ARG A 938 17.13 10.37 9.11
C ARG A 938 18.48 9.73 9.42
N PHE A 939 18.83 8.67 8.68
CA PHE A 939 20.10 7.95 8.79
C PHE A 939 21.30 8.84 8.42
N LEU A 940 21.13 9.76 7.48
CA LEU A 940 22.15 10.71 7.03
C LEU A 940 22.21 12.01 7.84
N GLY A 941 21.40 12.18 8.89
CA GLY A 941 21.47 13.32 9.81
C GLY A 941 20.40 14.40 9.62
N ALA A 942 19.39 14.17 8.77
CA ALA A 942 18.24 15.07 8.67
C ALA A 942 17.48 15.16 10.00
N ARG A 943 17.16 16.40 10.42
CA ARG A 943 16.33 16.66 11.61
C ARG A 943 14.98 17.29 11.26
N VAL A 944 14.94 18.09 10.20
CA VAL A 944 13.75 18.84 9.75
C VAL A 944 13.60 18.68 8.23
N VAL A 945 12.35 18.68 7.75
CA VAL A 945 12.04 18.94 6.33
C VAL A 945 11.04 20.09 6.28
N LEU A 946 11.33 21.12 5.49
CA LEU A 946 10.51 22.34 5.36
C LEU A 946 9.92 22.42 3.95
N THR A 947 8.60 22.48 3.83
CA THR A 947 7.92 22.41 2.52
C THR A 947 6.79 23.43 2.37
N LYS A 948 6.28 23.63 1.16
CA LYS A 948 4.99 24.32 0.97
C LYS A 948 3.84 23.37 1.35
N SER A 949 3.95 22.09 1.00
CA SER A 949 3.06 21.01 1.49
C SER A 949 3.66 19.61 1.32
N PHE A 950 3.16 18.65 2.10
CA PHE A 950 3.57 17.23 2.05
C PHE A 950 2.49 16.32 1.44
N ALA A 951 2.89 15.16 0.95
CA ALA A 951 1.99 14.03 0.71
C ALA A 951 1.78 13.20 1.99
N ARG A 952 0.52 12.87 2.33
CA ARG A 952 0.08 12.23 3.59
C ARG A 952 1.01 11.13 4.12
N ILE A 953 1.28 10.10 3.32
CA ILE A 953 2.03 8.92 3.77
C ILE A 953 3.50 9.27 4.06
N HIS A 954 4.09 10.15 3.25
CA HIS A 954 5.47 10.58 3.48
C HIS A 954 5.58 11.46 4.73
N GLU A 955 4.60 12.33 4.98
CA GLU A 955 4.53 13.13 6.22
C GLU A 955 4.46 12.24 7.47
N THR A 956 3.62 11.19 7.46
CA THR A 956 3.58 10.19 8.54
C THR A 956 4.93 9.49 8.69
N ASN A 957 5.52 9.00 7.59
CA ASN A 957 6.81 8.31 7.61
C ASN A 957 7.94 9.17 8.21
N LEU A 958 7.99 10.49 7.93
CA LEU A 958 8.96 11.40 8.54
C LEU A 958 8.84 11.41 10.07
N LYS A 959 7.60 11.58 10.59
CA LYS A 959 7.32 11.59 12.04
C LYS A 959 7.64 10.24 12.70
N LYS A 960 7.30 9.12 12.05
CA LYS A 960 7.65 7.77 12.54
C LYS A 960 9.16 7.60 12.73
N GLN A 961 9.97 8.20 11.84
CA GLN A 961 11.43 8.15 11.91
C GLN A 961 12.05 9.35 12.65
N GLY A 962 11.27 10.14 13.39
CA GLY A 962 11.77 11.24 14.22
C GLY A 962 12.32 12.46 13.46
N VAL A 963 12.01 12.58 12.16
CA VAL A 963 12.27 13.79 11.36
C VAL A 963 11.04 14.69 11.46
N VAL A 964 11.23 15.99 11.72
CA VAL A 964 10.12 16.94 11.89
C VAL A 964 9.66 17.49 10.53
N PRO A 965 8.42 17.22 10.09
CA PRO A 965 7.84 17.90 8.93
C PRO A 965 7.27 19.26 9.33
N LEU A 966 7.81 20.33 8.75
CA LEU A 966 7.30 21.70 8.87
C LEU A 966 6.81 22.19 7.50
N THR A 967 5.77 23.00 7.51
CA THR A 967 5.25 23.70 6.32
C THR A 967 5.36 25.21 6.50
N PHE A 968 5.58 25.96 5.43
CA PHE A 968 5.64 27.43 5.52
C PHE A 968 4.30 28.02 5.99
N ALA A 969 4.34 29.00 6.90
CA ALA A 969 3.14 29.75 7.25
C ALA A 969 2.66 30.65 6.09
N ASN A 970 3.62 31.24 5.37
CA ASN A 970 3.47 31.99 4.13
C ASN A 970 4.35 31.35 3.04
N GLU A 971 3.78 30.87 1.93
CA GLU A 971 4.55 30.13 0.92
C GLU A 971 5.64 30.95 0.22
N ALA A 972 5.56 32.29 0.24
CA ALA A 972 6.61 33.15 -0.29
C ALA A 972 7.89 33.13 0.56
N ASP A 973 7.81 32.69 1.83
CA ASP A 973 9.00 32.53 2.69
C ASP A 973 9.97 31.45 2.16
N TYR A 974 9.53 30.59 1.24
CA TYR A 974 10.40 29.68 0.47
C TYR A 974 11.54 30.41 -0.25
N ASP A 975 11.31 31.65 -0.72
CA ASP A 975 12.32 32.44 -1.40
C ASP A 975 13.32 33.13 -0.44
N LEU A 976 13.12 33.03 0.88
CA LEU A 976 13.97 33.64 1.91
C LEU A 976 15.07 32.70 2.45
N ILE A 977 14.94 31.40 2.26
CA ILE A 977 15.86 30.35 2.77
C ILE A 977 16.50 29.58 1.61
N ASP A 978 17.82 29.40 1.63
CA ASP A 978 18.63 28.81 0.55
C ASP A 978 19.61 27.73 1.04
N ALA A 979 20.20 26.99 0.11
CA ALA A 979 21.20 25.96 0.44
C ALA A 979 22.45 26.58 1.09
N GLY A 980 22.99 25.93 2.12
CA GLY A 980 24.11 26.42 2.93
C GLY A 980 23.73 27.38 4.07
N ASP A 981 22.50 27.93 4.10
CA ASP A 981 22.04 28.76 5.21
C ASP A 981 22.05 27.99 6.54
N GLU A 982 22.27 28.74 7.63
CA GLU A 982 22.26 28.23 9.00
C GLU A 982 20.88 28.45 9.62
N VAL A 983 20.33 27.44 10.29
CA VAL A 983 18.95 27.49 10.83
C VAL A 983 18.94 26.99 12.26
N SER A 984 18.31 27.77 13.14
CA SER A 984 17.91 27.34 14.48
C SER A 984 16.39 27.31 14.58
N THR A 985 15.84 26.32 15.29
CA THR A 985 14.40 26.26 15.59
C THR A 985 14.08 27.14 16.79
N VAL A 986 12.82 27.58 16.88
CA VAL A 986 12.30 28.35 18.02
C VAL A 986 10.92 27.79 18.36
N GLY A 987 10.78 27.27 19.58
CA GLY A 987 9.54 26.68 20.09
C GLY A 987 9.30 25.23 19.65
N LEU A 988 10.21 24.60 18.90
CA LEU A 988 10.02 23.22 18.43
C LEU A 988 10.04 22.23 19.59
N TYR A 989 11.01 22.37 20.50
CA TYR A 989 11.11 21.48 21.66
C TYR A 989 9.93 21.64 22.62
N GLU A 990 9.48 22.88 22.86
CA GLU A 990 8.29 23.15 23.66
C GLU A 990 7.02 22.58 23.01
N MET A 991 6.83 22.75 21.70
CA MET A 991 5.70 22.18 20.95
C MET A 991 5.64 20.66 21.07
N LEU A 992 6.81 19.99 21.01
CA LEU A 992 6.91 18.54 21.21
C LEU A 992 6.58 18.13 22.65
N GLN A 993 7.15 18.79 23.66
CA GLN A 993 6.87 18.50 25.07
C GLN A 993 5.39 18.73 25.44
N ASN A 994 4.75 19.76 24.85
CA ASN A 994 3.33 20.06 25.01
C ASN A 994 2.38 19.14 24.20
N GLY A 995 2.89 18.02 23.67
CA GLY A 995 2.08 17.00 23.00
C GLY A 995 1.56 17.43 21.63
N GLY A 996 2.40 18.09 20.83
CA GLY A 996 2.05 18.57 19.50
C GLY A 996 1.38 19.96 19.49
N LYS A 997 1.63 20.80 20.51
CA LYS A 997 0.90 22.06 20.72
C LYS A 997 1.85 23.24 20.96
N GLY A 998 1.90 24.16 20.00
CA GLY A 998 2.73 25.36 20.05
C GLY A 998 3.01 25.89 18.64
N ASP A 999 3.39 27.16 18.55
CA ASP A 999 3.93 27.76 17.33
C ASP A 999 5.39 27.36 17.15
N VAL A 1000 5.79 27.03 15.93
CA VAL A 1000 7.20 26.74 15.59
C VAL A 1000 7.69 27.75 14.55
N GLN A 1001 8.87 28.29 14.78
CA GLN A 1001 9.52 29.26 13.90
C GLN A 1001 10.97 28.81 13.60
N LEU A 1002 11.51 29.28 12.49
CA LEU A 1002 12.87 29.01 12.04
C LEU A 1002 13.63 30.33 11.94
N ARG A 1003 14.68 30.50 12.75
CA ARG A 1003 15.63 31.60 12.63
C ARG A 1003 16.67 31.19 11.59
N VAL A 1004 16.55 31.75 10.39
CA VAL A 1004 17.41 31.50 9.24
C VAL A 1004 18.45 32.61 9.16
N LYS A 1005 19.72 32.23 9.24
CA LYS A 1005 20.88 33.12 9.13
C LYS A 1005 21.54 32.87 7.79
N LYS A 1006 21.51 33.89 6.93
CA LYS A 1006 21.95 33.80 5.52
C LYS A 1006 23.45 33.51 5.45
N ALA A 1007 23.83 32.49 4.69
CA ALA A 1007 25.23 32.12 4.46
C ALA A 1007 26.03 33.28 3.83
N ALA A 1008 25.39 34.05 2.95
CA ALA A 1008 25.91 35.32 2.46
C ALA A 1008 25.46 36.47 3.40
N GLY A 1009 26.43 37.19 3.97
CA GLY A 1009 26.19 38.44 4.72
C GLY A 1009 25.76 38.28 6.19
N GLY A 1010 25.25 37.12 6.60
CA GLY A 1010 24.89 36.86 8.00
C GLY A 1010 23.60 37.56 8.49
N GLU A 1011 22.76 38.03 7.58
CA GLU A 1011 21.42 38.56 7.90
C GLU A 1011 20.55 37.45 8.52
N GLU A 1012 19.74 37.79 9.54
CA GLU A 1012 18.83 36.84 10.21
C GLU A 1012 17.36 37.15 9.89
N VAL A 1013 16.65 36.13 9.41
CA VAL A 1013 15.22 36.17 9.04
C VAL A 1013 14.47 35.14 9.87
N LEU A 1014 13.30 35.52 10.41
CA LEU A 1014 12.48 34.66 11.26
C LEU A 1014 11.25 34.15 10.48
N ILE A 1015 11.34 32.94 9.94
CA ILE A 1015 10.29 32.30 9.15
C ILE A 1015 9.28 31.61 10.08
N LYS A 1016 7.99 31.87 9.88
CA LYS A 1016 6.92 31.18 10.61
C LYS A 1016 6.55 29.87 9.91
N THR A 1017 6.28 28.82 10.69
CA THR A 1017 5.88 27.51 10.15
C THR A 1017 4.56 27.01 10.74
N LYS A 1018 4.00 25.99 10.10
CA LYS A 1018 2.85 25.20 10.54
C LYS A 1018 3.24 23.73 10.55
N HIS A 1019 2.60 22.94 11.39
CA HIS A 1019 2.81 21.49 11.50
C HIS A 1019 1.48 20.79 11.80
N ALA A 1020 1.44 19.47 11.64
CA ALA A 1020 0.29 18.63 11.95
C ALA A 1020 0.69 17.45 12.85
N VAL A 1021 1.42 17.73 13.93
CA VAL A 1021 1.92 16.72 14.87
C VAL A 1021 0.87 16.42 15.95
N SER A 1022 0.49 15.15 16.10
CA SER A 1022 -0.36 14.69 17.22
C SER A 1022 0.45 14.36 18.47
N GLU A 1023 -0.23 14.11 19.59
CA GLU A 1023 0.39 13.82 20.89
C GLU A 1023 1.31 12.59 20.87
N ASP A 1024 0.87 11.46 20.31
CA ASP A 1024 1.74 10.29 20.13
C ASP A 1024 2.84 10.57 19.08
N GLN A 1025 2.57 11.37 18.04
CA GLN A 1025 3.59 11.75 17.04
C GLN A 1025 4.70 12.63 17.63
N ALA A 1026 4.38 13.51 18.59
CA ALA A 1026 5.38 14.24 19.36
C ALA A 1026 6.23 13.28 20.22
N GLY A 1027 5.59 12.28 20.85
CA GLY A 1027 6.26 11.20 21.56
C GLY A 1027 7.21 10.37 20.66
N PHE A 1028 6.82 10.07 19.42
CA PHE A 1028 7.69 9.41 18.44
C PHE A 1028 8.95 10.23 18.15
N ILE A 1029 8.78 11.54 17.93
CA ILE A 1029 9.89 12.45 17.60
C ILE A 1029 10.83 12.60 18.80
N LEU A 1030 10.30 12.87 20.00
CA LEU A 1030 11.10 12.97 21.24
C LEU A 1030 11.90 11.69 21.52
N ALA A 1031 11.31 10.51 21.29
CA ALA A 1031 11.99 9.24 21.47
C ALA A 1031 13.08 8.94 20.40
N GLY A 1032 13.20 9.77 19.35
CA GLY A 1032 14.12 9.58 18.23
C GLY A 1032 13.51 8.82 17.05
N SER A 1033 12.51 7.99 17.33
CA SER A 1033 11.58 7.37 16.39
C SER A 1033 10.38 6.78 17.14
N ALA A 1034 9.28 6.50 16.44
CA ALA A 1034 8.17 5.70 16.95
C ALA A 1034 8.67 4.35 17.47
N LEU A 1035 9.59 3.73 16.72
CA LEU A 1035 10.20 2.45 17.05
C LEU A 1035 10.96 2.46 18.39
N SER A 1036 11.75 3.51 18.63
CA SER A 1036 12.45 3.75 19.90
C SER A 1036 11.44 3.90 21.07
N MET A 1037 10.29 4.52 20.84
CA MET A 1037 9.23 4.65 21.84
C MET A 1037 8.51 3.32 22.11
N LEU A 1038 8.17 2.57 21.05
CA LEU A 1038 7.48 1.29 21.13
C LEU A 1038 8.34 0.23 21.83
N SER A 1039 9.64 0.18 21.54
CA SER A 1039 10.59 -0.71 22.22
C SER A 1039 10.65 -0.39 23.73
N LYS A 1040 10.73 0.89 24.11
CA LYS A 1040 10.65 1.33 25.53
C LYS A 1040 9.32 0.93 26.19
N ARG A 1041 8.16 1.19 25.54
CA ARG A 1041 6.82 0.79 26.04
C ARG A 1041 6.72 -0.74 26.20
N ALA A 1042 7.27 -1.52 25.27
CA ALA A 1042 7.26 -2.99 25.30
C ALA A 1042 8.17 -3.58 26.40
N HIS A 1043 9.35 -3.00 26.62
CA HIS A 1043 10.23 -3.41 27.73
C HIS A 1043 9.58 -3.13 29.10
N ALA A 1044 9.07 -1.91 29.32
CA ALA A 1044 8.37 -1.55 30.56
C ALA A 1044 7.12 -2.44 30.80
N ALA A 1045 6.36 -2.76 29.75
CA ALA A 1045 5.22 -3.67 29.85
C ALA A 1045 5.64 -5.11 30.21
N ARG A 1046 6.83 -5.57 29.80
CA ARG A 1046 7.36 -6.90 30.16
C ARG A 1046 7.87 -6.95 31.60
N GLU A 1047 8.54 -5.90 32.07
CA GLU A 1047 8.92 -5.77 33.49
C GLU A 1047 7.68 -5.74 34.39
N HIS A 1048 6.70 -4.88 34.05
CA HIS A 1048 5.44 -4.82 34.80
C HIS A 1048 4.65 -6.13 34.74
N ALA A 1049 4.66 -6.85 33.61
CA ALA A 1049 4.02 -8.17 33.50
C ALA A 1049 4.78 -9.30 34.23
N ALA A 1050 6.09 -9.18 34.41
CA ALA A 1050 6.88 -10.09 35.24
C ALA A 1050 6.64 -9.85 36.75
N LEU A 1051 6.30 -8.61 37.13
CA LEU A 1051 5.96 -8.19 38.49
C LEU A 1051 4.47 -8.42 38.85
N GLN A 1052 3.62 -8.82 37.90
CA GLN A 1052 2.16 -8.94 38.07
C GLN A 1052 1.65 -10.38 37.82
N PRO A 1053 1.39 -11.19 38.88
CA PRO A 1053 0.80 -12.51 38.70
C PRO A 1053 -0.64 -12.41 38.17
N ARG A 1054 -0.86 -12.89 36.94
CA ARG A 1054 -2.15 -12.78 36.20
C ARG A 1054 -3.31 -13.48 36.90
N PHE A 1055 -4.07 -12.73 37.68
CA PHE A 1055 -5.28 -13.21 38.35
C PHE A 1055 -6.51 -13.19 37.41
N LEU A 1056 -6.84 -14.32 36.79
CA LEU A 1056 -8.10 -14.50 36.07
C LEU A 1056 -9.27 -14.73 37.05
N GLY A 1057 -9.76 -13.63 37.64
CA GLY A 1057 -11.08 -13.48 38.26
C GLY A 1057 -11.63 -14.68 39.06
N ALA A 1058 -11.35 -14.71 40.37
CA ALA A 1058 -12.05 -15.63 41.27
C ALA A 1058 -13.58 -15.42 41.22
N ARG A 1059 -14.32 -16.53 41.16
CA ARG A 1059 -15.79 -16.51 41.16
C ARG A 1059 -16.31 -16.42 42.59
N VAL A 1060 -17.42 -15.72 42.79
CA VAL A 1060 -18.02 -15.49 44.10
C VAL A 1060 -19.45 -16.01 44.11
N VAL A 1061 -19.89 -16.59 45.23
CA VAL A 1061 -21.30 -16.88 45.52
C VAL A 1061 -21.64 -16.24 46.88
N LEU A 1062 -22.81 -15.60 46.95
CA LEU A 1062 -23.23 -14.75 48.05
C LEU A 1062 -24.61 -15.18 48.58
N THR A 1063 -24.81 -15.19 49.90
CA THR A 1063 -26.05 -15.65 50.56
C THR A 1063 -26.11 -15.12 52.01
N LYS A 1064 -27.30 -15.15 52.66
CA LYS A 1064 -27.42 -14.92 54.11
C LYS A 1064 -26.59 -15.95 54.89
N SER A 1065 -26.75 -17.24 54.57
CA SER A 1065 -25.95 -18.34 55.14
C SER A 1065 -25.78 -19.53 54.18
N PHE A 1066 -24.78 -20.39 54.45
CA PHE A 1066 -24.52 -21.62 53.68
C PHE A 1066 -24.73 -22.88 54.52
N ALA A 1067 -25.23 -23.95 53.87
CA ALA A 1067 -25.06 -25.30 54.39
C ALA A 1067 -23.59 -25.73 54.24
N ARG A 1068 -22.95 -26.15 55.34
CA ARG A 1068 -21.51 -26.46 55.46
C ARG A 1068 -20.95 -27.38 54.34
N ILE A 1069 -21.76 -28.34 53.86
CA ILE A 1069 -21.39 -29.24 52.75
C ILE A 1069 -21.32 -28.49 51.42
N HIS A 1070 -22.29 -27.62 51.13
CA HIS A 1070 -22.33 -26.81 49.91
C HIS A 1070 -21.20 -25.78 49.90
N GLU A 1071 -20.97 -25.10 51.03
CA GLU A 1071 -19.85 -24.18 51.24
C GLU A 1071 -18.49 -24.85 50.95
N THR A 1072 -18.30 -26.07 51.44
CA THR A 1072 -17.09 -26.89 51.21
C THR A 1072 -16.93 -27.27 49.73
N ASN A 1073 -18.04 -27.54 49.03
CA ASN A 1073 -18.01 -27.90 47.62
C ASN A 1073 -17.72 -26.71 46.70
N LEU A 1074 -18.22 -25.50 47.02
CA LEU A 1074 -17.89 -24.27 46.29
C LEU A 1074 -16.39 -23.98 46.35
N LYS A 1075 -15.79 -24.04 47.54
CA LYS A 1075 -14.34 -23.86 47.75
C LYS A 1075 -13.50 -24.84 46.92
N LYS A 1076 -13.92 -26.11 46.87
CA LYS A 1076 -13.29 -27.16 46.01
C LYS A 1076 -13.43 -26.91 44.51
N GLN A 1077 -14.32 -26.03 44.07
CA GLN A 1077 -14.51 -25.64 42.66
C GLN A 1077 -13.82 -24.30 42.32
N GLY A 1078 -13.01 -23.74 43.22
CA GLY A 1078 -12.36 -22.44 43.00
C GLY A 1078 -13.32 -21.25 43.15
N VAL A 1079 -14.44 -21.43 43.84
CA VAL A 1079 -15.46 -20.40 44.09
C VAL A 1079 -15.36 -19.93 45.55
N VAL A 1080 -15.32 -18.63 45.77
CA VAL A 1080 -15.32 -18.00 47.10
C VAL A 1080 -16.78 -17.88 47.61
N PRO A 1081 -17.14 -18.56 48.71
CA PRO A 1081 -18.41 -18.32 49.39
C PRO A 1081 -18.29 -17.10 50.33
N LEU A 1082 -19.11 -16.07 50.09
CA LEU A 1082 -19.28 -14.92 50.97
C LEU A 1082 -20.66 -14.99 51.64
N THR A 1083 -20.73 -14.60 52.91
CA THR A 1083 -21.99 -14.31 53.61
C THR A 1083 -22.03 -12.85 54.04
N PHE A 1084 -23.23 -12.31 54.28
CA PHE A 1084 -23.35 -10.94 54.78
C PHE A 1084 -22.86 -10.82 56.22
N ALA A 1085 -22.21 -9.71 56.57
CA ALA A 1085 -21.80 -9.48 57.96
C ALA A 1085 -23.02 -9.29 58.88
N ASN A 1086 -24.09 -8.70 58.36
CA ASN A 1086 -25.42 -8.59 58.96
C ASN A 1086 -26.45 -9.10 57.94
N GLU A 1087 -27.34 -10.03 58.33
CA GLU A 1087 -28.25 -10.69 57.37
C GLU A 1087 -29.31 -9.74 56.75
N ALA A 1088 -29.58 -8.59 57.38
CA ALA A 1088 -30.44 -7.56 56.81
C ALA A 1088 -29.80 -6.84 55.61
N ASP A 1089 -28.46 -6.85 55.48
CA ASP A 1089 -27.75 -6.18 54.39
C ASP A 1089 -28.00 -6.85 53.02
N TYR A 1090 -28.47 -8.11 53.01
CA TYR A 1090 -28.94 -8.79 51.78
C TYR A 1090 -30.10 -8.04 51.13
N ASP A 1091 -31.02 -7.51 51.95
CA ASP A 1091 -32.25 -6.86 51.51
C ASP A 1091 -31.95 -5.45 50.95
N LEU A 1092 -30.66 -5.08 50.85
CA LEU A 1092 -30.14 -3.89 50.17
C LEU A 1092 -29.67 -4.16 48.72
N ILE A 1093 -29.77 -5.40 48.20
CA ILE A 1093 -29.35 -5.75 46.83
C ILE A 1093 -30.56 -6.19 46.00
N ASP A 1094 -30.85 -5.47 44.92
CA ASP A 1094 -31.99 -5.70 44.04
C ASP A 1094 -31.58 -6.33 42.70
N ALA A 1095 -32.55 -6.95 42.01
CA ALA A 1095 -32.33 -7.56 40.71
C ALA A 1095 -32.06 -6.49 39.63
N GLY A 1096 -30.79 -6.39 39.22
CA GLY A 1096 -30.32 -5.42 38.23
C GLY A 1096 -29.22 -4.49 38.76
N ASP A 1097 -28.93 -4.49 40.06
CA ASP A 1097 -27.83 -3.71 40.64
C ASP A 1097 -26.45 -4.19 40.17
N GLU A 1098 -25.52 -3.25 40.01
CA GLU A 1098 -24.13 -3.54 39.70
C GLU A 1098 -23.38 -3.87 41.00
N VAL A 1099 -22.87 -5.10 41.14
CA VAL A 1099 -22.20 -5.59 42.36
C VAL A 1099 -20.76 -5.99 42.05
N SER A 1100 -19.81 -5.42 42.80
CA SER A 1100 -18.37 -5.74 42.71
C SER A 1100 -17.75 -5.97 44.09
N THR A 1101 -16.61 -6.66 44.16
CA THR A 1101 -15.92 -6.95 45.42
C THR A 1101 -14.68 -6.08 45.64
N VAL A 1102 -14.53 -5.53 46.84
CA VAL A 1102 -13.37 -4.78 47.31
C VAL A 1102 -12.64 -5.61 48.38
N GLY A 1103 -11.31 -5.67 48.35
CA GLY A 1103 -10.47 -6.42 49.30
C GLY A 1103 -10.36 -7.94 49.03
N LEU A 1104 -11.06 -8.46 48.01
CA LEU A 1104 -11.09 -9.90 47.71
C LEU A 1104 -9.73 -10.47 47.31
N TYR A 1105 -8.95 -9.72 46.53
CA TYR A 1105 -7.67 -10.19 46.01
C TYR A 1105 -6.59 -10.16 47.10
N GLU A 1106 -6.56 -9.09 47.89
CA GLU A 1106 -5.68 -8.89 49.03
C GLU A 1106 -5.95 -9.94 50.12
N MET A 1107 -7.23 -10.25 50.40
CA MET A 1107 -7.61 -11.33 51.31
C MET A 1107 -7.10 -12.70 50.84
N LEU A 1108 -7.20 -12.99 49.53
CA LEU A 1108 -6.70 -14.24 48.95
C LEU A 1108 -5.16 -14.32 48.97
N GLN A 1109 -4.46 -13.22 48.63
CA GLN A 1109 -2.99 -13.17 48.72
C GLN A 1109 -2.50 -13.37 50.17
N ASN A 1110 -3.18 -12.78 51.15
CA ASN A 1110 -2.84 -12.89 52.58
C ASN A 1110 -3.27 -14.23 53.22
N GLY A 1111 -3.40 -15.31 52.43
CA GLY A 1111 -3.70 -16.64 52.95
C GLY A 1111 -5.11 -16.76 53.55
N GLY A 1112 -6.10 -16.11 52.94
CA GLY A 1112 -7.48 -16.12 53.41
C GLY A 1112 -7.77 -15.12 54.54
N LYS A 1113 -6.93 -14.09 54.72
CA LYS A 1113 -6.99 -13.17 55.88
C LYS A 1113 -7.16 -11.72 55.39
N GLY A 1114 -8.31 -11.12 55.69
CA GLY A 1114 -8.65 -9.75 55.30
C GLY A 1114 -10.16 -9.52 55.24
N ASP A 1115 -10.57 -8.26 55.36
CA ASP A 1115 -11.96 -7.82 55.15
C ASP A 1115 -12.28 -7.85 53.65
N VAL A 1116 -13.45 -8.41 53.29
CA VAL A 1116 -14.01 -8.31 51.93
C VAL A 1116 -15.33 -7.56 52.01
N GLN A 1117 -15.53 -6.61 51.10
CA GLN A 1117 -16.73 -5.78 51.01
C GLN A 1117 -17.36 -5.90 49.61
N LEU A 1118 -18.67 -5.77 49.54
CA LEU A 1118 -19.41 -5.61 48.29
C LEU A 1118 -19.64 -4.12 48.08
N ARG A 1119 -19.26 -3.61 46.91
CA ARG A 1119 -19.71 -2.32 46.41
C ARG A 1119 -20.94 -2.58 45.53
N VAL A 1120 -22.08 -2.08 45.96
CA VAL A 1120 -23.38 -2.21 45.30
C VAL A 1120 -23.78 -0.85 44.77
N LYS A 1121 -24.03 -0.75 43.48
CA LYS A 1121 -24.42 0.48 42.79
C LYS A 1121 -25.82 0.30 42.20
N LYS A 1122 -26.75 1.14 42.65
CA LYS A 1122 -28.17 0.95 42.38
C LYS A 1122 -28.54 1.16 40.92
N ALA A 1123 -29.29 0.21 40.34
CA ALA A 1123 -29.72 0.21 38.94
C ALA A 1123 -30.48 1.49 38.52
N ALA A 1124 -31.16 2.13 39.48
CA ALA A 1124 -31.90 3.39 39.29
C ALA A 1124 -31.02 4.66 39.34
N GLY A 1125 -29.69 4.54 39.42
CA GLY A 1125 -28.75 5.68 39.46
C GLY A 1125 -28.57 6.32 40.85
N GLY A 1126 -28.64 5.51 41.91
CA GLY A 1126 -28.43 5.96 43.30
C GLY A 1126 -26.96 5.91 43.77
N GLU A 1127 -26.73 6.30 45.02
CA GLU A 1127 -25.40 6.24 45.67
C GLU A 1127 -24.83 4.80 45.74
N GLU A 1128 -23.50 4.67 45.75
CA GLU A 1128 -22.81 3.39 45.97
C GLU A 1128 -22.81 3.00 47.45
N VAL A 1129 -23.25 1.78 47.77
CA VAL A 1129 -23.27 1.24 49.14
C VAL A 1129 -22.16 0.22 49.31
N LEU A 1130 -21.37 0.34 50.38
CA LEU A 1130 -20.35 -0.64 50.79
C LEU A 1130 -20.89 -1.55 51.90
N ILE A 1131 -21.14 -2.82 51.55
CA ILE A 1131 -21.68 -3.85 52.45
C ILE A 1131 -20.54 -4.75 52.91
N LYS A 1132 -20.42 -4.97 54.23
CA LYS A 1132 -19.40 -5.89 54.78
C LYS A 1132 -19.81 -7.35 54.60
N THR A 1133 -18.85 -8.20 54.24
CA THR A 1133 -19.05 -9.66 54.17
C THR A 1133 -18.22 -10.39 55.21
N LYS A 1134 -18.64 -11.63 55.49
CA LYS A 1134 -17.88 -12.66 56.19
C LYS A 1134 -17.52 -13.75 55.18
N HIS A 1135 -16.40 -14.41 55.40
CA HIS A 1135 -15.96 -15.58 54.66
C HIS A 1135 -15.27 -16.55 55.61
N ALA A 1136 -14.94 -17.74 55.11
CA ALA A 1136 -14.23 -18.75 55.87
C ALA A 1136 -13.21 -19.49 54.97
N VAL A 1137 -12.42 -18.73 54.21
CA VAL A 1137 -11.38 -19.28 53.33
C VAL A 1137 -10.13 -19.59 54.17
N SER A 1138 -9.65 -20.83 54.17
CA SER A 1138 -8.37 -21.17 54.80
C SER A 1138 -7.19 -20.83 53.89
N GLU A 1139 -5.98 -20.82 54.45
CA GLU A 1139 -4.73 -20.51 53.74
C GLU A 1139 -4.51 -21.42 52.52
N ASP A 1140 -4.67 -22.73 52.69
CA ASP A 1140 -4.63 -23.72 51.59
C ASP A 1140 -5.70 -23.46 50.52
N GLN A 1141 -6.89 -22.99 50.94
CA GLN A 1141 -8.01 -22.73 50.03
C GLN A 1141 -7.81 -21.43 49.25
N ALA A 1142 -7.22 -20.41 49.87
CA ALA A 1142 -6.85 -19.17 49.18
C ALA A 1142 -5.78 -19.45 48.11
N GLY A 1143 -4.74 -20.23 48.46
CA GLY A 1143 -3.76 -20.74 47.51
C GLY A 1143 -4.38 -21.59 46.40
N PHE A 1144 -5.32 -22.49 46.73
CA PHE A 1144 -6.03 -23.29 45.72
C PHE A 1144 -6.92 -22.45 44.80
N ILE A 1145 -7.56 -21.38 45.30
CA ILE A 1145 -8.38 -20.47 44.49
C ILE A 1145 -7.50 -19.63 43.54
N LEU A 1146 -6.36 -19.13 44.03
CA LEU A 1146 -5.33 -18.47 43.21
C LEU A 1146 -4.76 -19.40 42.12
N ALA A 1147 -4.50 -20.68 42.45
CA ALA A 1147 -4.02 -21.68 41.50
C ALA A 1147 -5.10 -22.21 40.55
N GLY A 1148 -6.37 -22.25 40.97
CA GLY A 1148 -7.51 -22.77 40.22
C GLY A 1148 -7.77 -22.00 38.92
N SER A 1149 -7.55 -20.68 38.93
CA SER A 1149 -7.56 -19.84 37.73
C SER A 1149 -6.59 -20.35 36.66
N ALA A 1150 -5.39 -20.80 37.04
CA ALA A 1150 -4.39 -21.35 36.12
C ALA A 1150 -4.71 -22.80 35.70
N LEU A 1151 -5.13 -23.66 36.64
CA LEU A 1151 -5.44 -25.07 36.36
C LEU A 1151 -6.62 -25.26 35.38
N SER A 1152 -7.52 -24.27 35.27
CA SER A 1152 -8.61 -24.29 34.28
C SER A 1152 -8.12 -24.29 32.82
N MET A 1153 -6.91 -23.79 32.53
CA MET A 1153 -6.28 -23.93 31.21
C MET A 1153 -5.74 -25.34 30.94
N LEU A 1154 -5.22 -26.03 31.97
CA LEU A 1154 -4.64 -27.36 31.83
C LEU A 1154 -5.71 -28.44 31.64
N ALA A 1155 -6.81 -28.38 32.40
CA ALA A 1155 -7.91 -29.33 32.25
C ALA A 1155 -8.54 -29.28 30.83
N LYS A 1156 -8.62 -28.08 30.21
CA LYS A 1156 -9.08 -27.91 28.82
C LYS A 1156 -8.09 -28.40 27.75
N ARG A 1157 -6.87 -28.79 28.11
CA ARG A 1157 -5.89 -29.44 27.22
C ARG A 1157 -5.81 -30.97 27.39
N ALA A 1158 -6.56 -31.55 28.33
CA ALA A 1158 -6.59 -32.99 28.60
C ALA A 1158 -7.91 -33.68 28.16
N HIS A 1159 -8.85 -32.92 27.59
CA HIS A 1159 -10.11 -33.39 27.01
C HIS A 1159 -10.41 -32.63 25.70
N ALA A 1160 -9.43 -32.65 24.81
CA ALA A 1160 -9.51 -32.29 23.40
C ALA A 1160 -8.76 -33.37 22.60
#